data_AF-A0A1A0HEM5-F1
#
_entry.id   AF-A0A1A0HEM5-F1
#
_cell.length_a   1.000
_cell.length_b   1.000
_cell.length_c   1.000
_cell.angle_alpha   90.00
_cell.angle_beta   90.00
_cell.angle_gamma   90.00
#
_symmetry.space_group_name_H-M   'P 1'
#
loop_
_entity.id
_entity.type
_entity.pdbx_description
1 polymer ?
#
loop_
_entity_poly.entity_id
_entity_poly.type
_entity_poly.pdbx_seq_one_letter_code
_entity_poly.pdbx_strand_id
1 'polypeptide(L)'
;MKFRAQSPAARGFLLSSPWKQATVQLPSQCAVFLTRRTHTVGNRNTSSGTQYVQIPEHIKIHMFVPELEIIRHDELRAPFRKFLGEFILKLLELRANEIRLGAKNSNPESRLNNDNVVRIMKVSSRLRQLFDLNGGNTEVLDAMLQSQSVFDAFESKVAAKKHTPIVKDGSSGAKTRLRVHGPYVETPESLALHDYAQELHSFRTHGLKSSYAEILAQLLLDSMELKLTEIGIQSGRGARSQEITHGISQKNCARYFILLSKLQRLFACNGGNTAILDMLLQSHNVFELGNKGAEPAKCTDMPASTRAPTREGTENAPYKQVPDDVFLEEYCMELSEVKDKLGSPFAAASMSEILQAVSELAKEHALSGTGLIYSKLYRNLVVLFKHNGGETSILDTVLVSAAVFERLEDELDMSPEPAMLKAPQGSQNIYRGMDHVLDLLNKASMPRENCTNLFENEERTIQSALAQAMSKEEKSVFNTDPLEYEEIVNLTSDKIRRTYRQTSDAGNLKQVQRNEIEKYLKQIKHNKQTADENKWREQTAFEWSSSLYKNHRSFEARNFFNPIWPPKSVSFPMFPGTGEEQEYLILTSNGQRFHTQRNPLGMNHVPEDMFAILQTLSEDDLAKFLRQVEKLRKKGWRLIGSGHTQGMLVLSRELTRRGFGLGKLIKFISISCAFCFAALLSANWLVEDQAIDRHLDEADPDCESSGNDGLRNISEDLKRQDLTEQAAPKSRWQRLFWA
;
A
#
# COMPACT_ATOMS: atom_id res chain seq x y z
N MET A 1 -47.79 31.64 -35.82
CA MET A 1 -47.41 30.70 -34.74
C MET A 1 -46.25 31.29 -33.94
N LYS A 2 -46.46 31.61 -32.65
CA LYS A 2 -45.41 31.97 -31.68
C LYS A 2 -45.88 31.49 -30.31
N PHE A 3 -45.18 30.54 -29.69
CA PHE A 3 -45.47 30.13 -28.31
C PHE A 3 -44.72 31.02 -27.32
N ARG A 4 -45.43 31.45 -26.27
CA ARG A 4 -44.92 32.33 -25.21
C ARG A 4 -45.08 31.58 -23.89
N ALA A 5 -43.96 31.18 -23.28
CA ALA A 5 -43.98 30.48 -22.00
C ALA A 5 -44.41 31.43 -20.87
N GLN A 6 -45.25 30.94 -19.95
CA GLN A 6 -45.66 31.65 -18.75
C GLN A 6 -44.98 31.04 -17.51
N SER A 7 -44.59 31.92 -16.59
CA SER A 7 -44.15 31.58 -15.23
C SER A 7 -45.34 31.70 -14.27
N PRO A 8 -45.46 30.85 -13.22
CA PRO A 8 -46.33 31.10 -12.09
C PRO A 8 -45.57 31.74 -10.91
N ALA A 9 -46.25 32.68 -10.24
CA ALA A 9 -45.71 33.53 -9.19
C ALA A 9 -45.61 32.86 -7.82
N ALA A 10 -44.74 33.42 -6.96
CA ALA A 10 -44.74 33.18 -5.53
C ALA A 10 -45.86 33.95 -4.80
N ARG A 11 -46.33 33.40 -3.68
CA ARG A 11 -46.96 34.15 -2.58
C ARG A 11 -46.41 33.62 -1.26
N GLY A 12 -45.87 34.51 -0.44
CA GLY A 12 -45.54 34.22 0.96
C GLY A 12 -46.54 34.87 1.90
N PHE A 13 -46.57 34.42 3.16
CA PHE A 13 -47.08 35.20 4.29
C PHE A 13 -46.31 34.82 5.57
N LEU A 14 -46.11 35.81 6.43
CA LEU A 14 -45.40 35.72 7.72
C LEU A 14 -46.36 35.31 8.84
N LEU A 15 -45.85 34.68 9.92
CA LEU A 15 -45.81 35.28 11.28
C LEU A 15 -45.40 34.30 12.41
N SER A 16 -44.59 34.84 13.33
CA SER A 16 -44.49 34.61 14.79
C SER A 16 -44.61 33.21 15.44
N SER A 17 -43.60 32.89 16.27
CA SER A 17 -43.62 31.99 17.45
C SER A 17 -44.50 32.57 18.59
N PRO A 18 -44.53 32.07 19.87
CA PRO A 18 -43.81 30.92 20.49
C PRO A 18 -44.62 30.08 21.54
N TRP A 19 -43.91 29.19 22.26
CA TRP A 19 -44.21 28.55 23.57
C TRP A 19 -44.90 27.17 23.69
N LYS A 20 -44.25 26.38 24.56
CA LYS A 20 -44.75 25.45 25.60
C LYS A 20 -44.98 23.96 25.31
N GLN A 21 -44.53 23.20 26.30
CA GLN A 21 -44.58 21.74 26.41
C GLN A 21 -46.02 21.26 26.58
N ALA A 22 -46.37 20.15 25.93
CA ALA A 22 -47.57 19.38 26.23
C ALA A 22 -47.20 17.89 26.26
N THR A 23 -47.16 17.31 27.46
CA THR A 23 -47.01 15.87 27.67
C THR A 23 -48.31 15.19 27.29
N VAL A 24 -48.35 14.47 26.18
CA VAL A 24 -49.55 13.75 25.72
C VAL A 24 -49.34 12.25 25.91
N GLN A 25 -50.05 11.69 26.90
CA GLN A 25 -50.29 10.24 26.98
C GLN A 25 -51.27 9.83 25.86
N LEU A 26 -50.92 8.78 25.12
CA LEU A 26 -51.81 8.08 24.18
C LEU A 26 -51.64 6.56 24.36
N PRO A 27 -52.63 5.73 23.97
CA PRO A 27 -53.11 4.70 24.89
C PRO A 27 -52.54 3.31 24.60
N SER A 28 -52.40 2.54 25.68
CA SER A 28 -52.29 1.09 25.63
C SER A 28 -53.57 0.44 25.11
N GLN A 29 -53.59 -0.03 23.85
CA GLN A 29 -54.41 -1.16 23.40
C GLN A 29 -54.08 -1.61 21.97
N CYS A 30 -53.26 -2.65 21.85
CA CYS A 30 -53.22 -3.59 20.72
C CYS A 30 -52.40 -4.83 21.12
N ALA A 31 -52.93 -5.61 22.07
CA ALA A 31 -52.38 -6.91 22.41
C ALA A 31 -53.07 -7.99 21.56
N VAL A 32 -52.41 -8.45 20.49
CA VAL A 32 -52.83 -9.63 19.74
C VAL A 32 -51.79 -10.73 19.93
N PHE A 33 -52.31 -11.88 20.37
CA PHE A 33 -51.62 -13.13 20.67
C PHE A 33 -50.45 -13.49 19.74
N LEU A 34 -49.25 -13.58 20.32
CA LEU A 34 -48.35 -14.71 20.05
C LEU A 34 -48.07 -15.43 21.36
N THR A 35 -48.54 -16.67 21.44
CA THR A 35 -48.54 -17.49 22.65
C THR A 35 -47.13 -17.86 23.08
N ARG A 36 -46.84 -17.68 24.38
CA ARG A 36 -45.65 -18.25 25.04
C ARG A 36 -45.59 -19.76 24.76
N ARG A 37 -44.59 -20.20 23.99
CA ARG A 37 -44.04 -21.55 24.11
C ARG A 37 -42.68 -21.43 24.76
N THR A 38 -42.66 -21.46 26.09
CA THR A 38 -41.44 -21.47 26.90
C THR A 38 -40.73 -22.81 26.70
N HIS A 39 -39.89 -22.91 25.67
CA HIS A 39 -38.81 -23.88 25.70
C HIS A 39 -37.88 -23.47 26.83
N THR A 40 -37.72 -24.37 27.80
CA THR A 40 -36.72 -24.30 28.86
C THR A 40 -35.33 -24.38 28.22
N VAL A 41 -34.80 -23.23 27.80
CA VAL A 41 -33.42 -23.11 27.36
C VAL A 41 -32.54 -23.47 28.55
N GLY A 42 -31.80 -24.58 28.41
CA GLY A 42 -30.90 -25.07 29.43
C GLY A 42 -29.90 -24.00 29.86
N ASN A 43 -29.56 -24.03 31.15
CA ASN A 43 -28.72 -23.07 31.85
C ASN A 43 -27.43 -22.77 31.07
N ARG A 44 -27.40 -21.67 30.31
CA ARG A 44 -26.21 -21.24 29.58
C ARG A 44 -25.24 -20.62 30.59
N ASN A 45 -24.17 -21.35 30.87
CA ASN A 45 -23.02 -20.85 31.62
C ASN A 45 -22.67 -19.44 31.15
N THR A 46 -22.66 -18.48 32.09
CA THR A 46 -22.18 -17.13 31.82
C THR A 46 -20.73 -17.23 31.36
N SER A 47 -20.46 -16.78 30.14
CA SER A 47 -19.18 -16.98 29.46
C SER A 47 -18.02 -16.49 30.33
N SER A 48 -17.23 -17.44 30.85
CA SER A 48 -15.85 -17.18 31.26
C SER A 48 -15.16 -16.52 30.07
N GLY A 49 -14.59 -15.33 30.29
CA GLY A 49 -14.28 -14.37 29.22
C GLY A 49 -13.59 -15.02 28.03
N THR A 50 -14.29 -15.10 26.90
CA THR A 50 -13.74 -15.69 25.68
C THR A 50 -12.55 -14.85 25.26
N GLN A 51 -11.38 -15.49 25.20
CA GLN A 51 -10.14 -14.85 24.79
C GLN A 51 -10.34 -14.15 23.45
N TYR A 52 -9.86 -12.90 23.34
CA TYR A 52 -10.00 -12.12 22.11
C TYR A 52 -9.42 -12.89 20.93
N VAL A 53 -10.29 -13.32 20.02
CA VAL A 53 -9.90 -13.94 18.75
C VAL A 53 -9.62 -12.82 17.75
N GLN A 54 -8.41 -12.81 17.20
CA GLN A 54 -8.02 -11.85 16.17
C GLN A 54 -8.90 -12.07 14.93
N ILE A 55 -9.54 -11.00 14.44
CA ILE A 55 -10.39 -11.06 13.25
C ILE A 55 -9.55 -11.52 12.05
N PRO A 56 -9.93 -12.62 11.35
CA PRO A 56 -9.23 -13.02 10.14
C PRO A 56 -9.36 -11.96 9.04
N GLU A 57 -8.23 -11.54 8.46
CA GLU A 57 -8.18 -10.45 7.48
C GLU A 57 -9.02 -10.72 6.23
N HIS A 58 -9.21 -11.99 5.84
CA HIS A 58 -10.01 -12.40 4.69
C HIS A 58 -11.51 -12.05 4.80
N ILE A 59 -12.01 -11.76 6.00
CA ILE A 59 -13.39 -11.28 6.20
C ILE A 59 -13.54 -9.84 5.65
N LYS A 60 -12.45 -9.06 5.64
CA LYS A 60 -12.38 -7.66 5.18
C LYS A 60 -13.46 -6.74 5.76
N ILE A 61 -13.88 -7.00 7.01
CA ILE A 61 -14.97 -6.27 7.67
C ILE A 61 -14.67 -4.76 7.84
N HIS A 62 -13.39 -4.36 7.90
CA HIS A 62 -12.95 -2.96 7.93
C HIS A 62 -13.33 -2.16 6.67
N MET A 63 -13.54 -2.80 5.51
CA MET A 63 -13.98 -2.11 4.28
C MET A 63 -15.42 -1.54 4.38
N PHE A 64 -16.15 -1.90 5.42
CA PHE A 64 -17.56 -1.58 5.63
C PHE A 64 -17.80 -0.74 6.89
N VAL A 65 -16.80 0.01 7.36
CA VAL A 65 -16.96 0.95 8.47
C VAL A 65 -18.14 1.91 8.26
N PRO A 66 -18.34 2.57 7.10
CA PRO A 66 -19.48 3.47 6.90
C PRO A 66 -20.83 2.77 7.08
N GLU A 67 -20.98 1.55 6.56
CA GLU A 67 -22.18 0.74 6.77
C GLU A 67 -22.39 0.39 8.24
N LEU A 68 -21.33 -0.01 8.95
CA LEU A 68 -21.39 -0.37 10.37
C LEU A 68 -21.69 0.84 11.27
N GLU A 69 -21.26 2.05 10.89
CA GLU A 69 -21.66 3.29 11.55
C GLU A 69 -23.15 3.59 11.39
N ILE A 70 -23.72 3.41 10.19
CA ILE A 70 -25.18 3.53 9.97
C ILE A 70 -25.94 2.56 10.87
N ILE A 71 -25.50 1.30 10.93
CA ILE A 71 -26.12 0.27 11.75
C ILE A 71 -26.03 0.63 13.25
N ARG A 72 -24.87 1.11 13.72
CA ARG A 72 -24.64 1.48 15.12
C ARG A 72 -25.41 2.72 15.55
N HIS A 73 -25.33 3.80 14.77
CA HIS A 73 -25.83 5.11 15.15
C HIS A 73 -27.29 5.31 14.79
N ASP A 74 -27.75 4.82 13.63
CA ASP A 74 -29.06 5.16 13.10
C ASP A 74 -30.11 4.08 13.45
N GLU A 75 -29.73 2.80 13.30
CA GLU A 75 -30.62 1.65 13.50
C GLU A 75 -30.60 1.13 14.95
N LEU A 76 -29.43 0.82 15.51
CA LEU A 76 -29.30 0.30 16.88
C LEU A 76 -29.30 1.39 17.96
N ARG A 77 -28.88 2.61 17.61
CA ARG A 77 -28.69 3.78 18.50
C ARG A 77 -27.86 3.48 19.77
N ALA A 78 -27.02 2.45 19.72
CA ALA A 78 -26.27 1.95 20.86
C ALA A 78 -25.06 1.09 20.42
N PRO A 79 -24.03 0.95 21.28
CA PRO A 79 -22.87 0.09 21.00
C PRO A 79 -23.27 -1.37 20.74
N PHE A 80 -22.56 -2.02 19.81
CA PHE A 80 -22.84 -3.39 19.37
C PHE A 80 -22.85 -4.41 20.51
N ARG A 81 -21.98 -4.23 21.52
CA ARG A 81 -21.89 -5.08 22.72
C ARG A 81 -23.19 -5.26 23.51
N LYS A 82 -24.19 -4.38 23.32
CA LYS A 82 -25.51 -4.49 23.97
C LYS A 82 -26.45 -5.47 23.27
N PHE A 83 -26.08 -5.98 22.09
CA PHE A 83 -26.93 -6.82 21.24
C PHE A 83 -26.23 -8.15 20.93
N LEU A 84 -27.03 -9.20 20.79
CA LEU A 84 -26.57 -10.51 20.32
C LEU A 84 -26.34 -10.49 18.81
N GLY A 85 -25.34 -11.22 18.31
CA GLY A 85 -25.03 -11.30 16.88
C GLY A 85 -26.24 -11.70 16.02
N GLU A 86 -27.03 -12.68 16.46
CA GLU A 86 -28.28 -13.08 15.80
C GLU A 86 -29.30 -11.95 15.64
N PHE A 87 -29.43 -11.07 16.65
CA PHE A 87 -30.37 -9.95 16.62
C PHE A 87 -29.95 -8.93 15.57
N ILE A 88 -28.64 -8.63 15.52
CA ILE A 88 -28.06 -7.74 14.50
C ILE A 88 -28.32 -8.31 13.10
N LEU A 89 -28.03 -9.60 12.86
CA LEU A 89 -28.25 -10.23 11.56
C LEU A 89 -29.72 -10.18 11.12
N LYS A 90 -30.66 -10.51 12.03
CA LYS A 90 -32.11 -10.44 11.75
C LYS A 90 -32.57 -9.01 11.45
N LEU A 91 -32.05 -8.00 12.16
CA LEU A 91 -32.33 -6.60 11.89
C LEU A 91 -31.82 -6.17 10.50
N LEU A 92 -30.60 -6.57 10.13
CA LEU A 92 -30.04 -6.25 8.80
C LEU A 92 -30.81 -6.90 7.66
N GLU A 93 -31.21 -8.17 7.81
CA GLU A 93 -32.03 -8.84 6.79
C GLU A 93 -33.42 -8.20 6.65
N LEU A 94 -34.05 -7.81 7.76
CA LEU A 94 -35.33 -7.10 7.74
C LEU A 94 -35.19 -5.74 7.03
N ARG A 95 -34.25 -4.90 7.45
CA ARG A 95 -34.04 -3.55 6.90
C ARG A 95 -33.60 -3.57 5.44
N ALA A 96 -32.73 -4.51 5.06
CA ALA A 96 -32.33 -4.68 3.66
C ALA A 96 -33.50 -5.12 2.77
N ASN A 97 -34.39 -5.98 3.28
CA ASN A 97 -35.59 -6.38 2.53
C ASN A 97 -36.62 -5.25 2.42
N GLU A 98 -36.84 -4.46 3.48
CA GLU A 98 -37.73 -3.29 3.42
C GLU A 98 -37.31 -2.31 2.32
N ILE A 99 -36.03 -1.95 2.27
CA ILE A 99 -35.49 -1.01 1.28
C ILE A 99 -35.55 -1.61 -0.13
N ARG A 100 -35.07 -2.86 -0.30
CA ARG A 100 -35.05 -3.55 -1.60
C ARG A 100 -36.44 -3.75 -2.21
N LEU A 101 -37.48 -3.93 -1.39
CA LEU A 101 -38.86 -4.09 -1.83
C LEU A 101 -39.61 -2.75 -1.98
N GLY A 102 -38.97 -1.61 -1.68
CA GLY A 102 -39.64 -0.31 -1.66
C GLY A 102 -40.76 -0.21 -0.61
N ALA A 103 -40.69 -1.04 0.44
CA ALA A 103 -41.65 -1.01 1.54
C ALA A 103 -41.53 0.30 2.32
N LYS A 104 -42.58 0.64 3.10
CA LYS A 104 -42.56 1.83 3.96
C LYS A 104 -41.39 1.73 4.94
N ASN A 105 -40.42 2.64 4.84
CA ASN A 105 -39.22 2.64 5.66
C ASN A 105 -39.56 2.74 7.16
N SER A 106 -39.28 1.68 7.92
CA SER A 106 -39.56 1.59 9.37
C SER A 106 -38.72 2.56 10.21
N ASN A 107 -37.59 3.04 9.71
CA ASN A 107 -36.73 4.04 10.36
C ASN A 107 -36.31 5.12 9.32
N PRO A 108 -37.12 6.18 9.14
CA PRO A 108 -36.87 7.22 8.13
C PRO A 108 -35.69 8.14 8.46
N GLU A 109 -35.18 8.10 9.69
CA GLU A 109 -33.97 8.83 10.10
C GLU A 109 -32.68 8.10 9.70
N SER A 110 -32.78 6.86 9.22
CA SER A 110 -31.64 6.04 8.81
C SER A 110 -31.05 6.46 7.47
N ARG A 111 -29.72 6.54 7.41
CA ARG A 111 -28.95 6.74 6.16
C ARG A 111 -28.95 5.50 5.24
N LEU A 112 -29.61 4.41 5.62
CA LEU A 112 -29.79 3.23 4.77
C LEU A 112 -30.70 3.58 3.57
N ASN A 113 -30.22 3.32 2.36
CA ASN A 113 -30.89 3.70 1.10
C ASN A 113 -30.68 2.63 0.01
N ASN A 114 -31.30 2.81 -1.16
CA ASN A 114 -31.18 1.85 -2.27
C ASN A 114 -29.75 1.72 -2.84
N ASP A 115 -28.89 2.72 -2.66
CA ASP A 115 -27.52 2.69 -3.16
C ASP A 115 -26.62 1.83 -2.24
N ASN A 116 -26.82 1.91 -0.92
CA ASN A 116 -26.02 1.19 0.07
C ASN A 116 -26.60 -0.18 0.48
N VAL A 117 -27.87 -0.49 0.16
CA VAL A 117 -28.51 -1.78 0.53
C VAL A 117 -27.71 -3.01 0.07
N VAL A 118 -27.09 -2.95 -1.11
CA VAL A 118 -26.24 -4.05 -1.63
C VAL A 118 -24.95 -4.21 -0.83
N ARG A 119 -24.38 -3.12 -0.29
CA ARG A 119 -23.24 -3.18 0.63
C ARG A 119 -23.68 -3.74 1.98
N ILE A 120 -24.82 -3.31 2.51
CA ILE A 120 -25.41 -3.84 3.76
C ILE A 120 -25.68 -5.35 3.68
N MET A 121 -26.18 -5.87 2.55
CA MET A 121 -26.34 -7.32 2.35
C MET A 121 -25.00 -8.07 2.40
N LYS A 122 -23.93 -7.51 1.81
CA LYS A 122 -22.57 -8.05 1.92
C LYS A 122 -22.05 -7.99 3.37
N VAL A 123 -22.32 -6.91 4.10
CA VAL A 123 -22.00 -6.79 5.53
C VAL A 123 -22.68 -7.88 6.34
N SER A 124 -23.98 -8.12 6.15
CA SER A 124 -24.70 -9.20 6.86
C SER A 124 -24.05 -10.57 6.65
N SER A 125 -23.65 -10.90 5.42
CA SER A 125 -22.92 -12.15 5.12
C SER A 125 -21.55 -12.24 5.81
N ARG A 126 -20.79 -11.14 5.88
CA ARG A 126 -19.48 -11.09 6.57
C ARG A 126 -19.61 -11.09 8.09
N LEU A 127 -20.64 -10.44 8.63
CA LEU A 127 -20.96 -10.46 10.06
C LEU A 127 -21.39 -11.85 10.52
N ARG A 128 -22.10 -12.62 9.68
CA ARG A 128 -22.41 -14.03 9.96
C ARG A 128 -21.13 -14.83 10.18
N GLN A 129 -20.22 -14.82 9.20
CA GLN A 129 -18.90 -15.47 9.31
C GLN A 129 -18.12 -15.02 10.56
N LEU A 130 -18.12 -13.72 10.85
CA LEU A 130 -17.44 -13.16 12.03
C LEU A 130 -18.05 -13.64 13.35
N PHE A 131 -19.38 -13.68 13.46
CA PHE A 131 -20.08 -14.15 14.65
C PHE A 131 -19.96 -15.66 14.82
N ASP A 132 -19.98 -16.43 13.73
CA ASP A 132 -19.75 -17.89 13.77
C ASP A 132 -18.35 -18.22 14.32
N LEU A 133 -17.33 -17.44 13.92
CA LEU A 133 -15.94 -17.58 14.40
C LEU A 133 -15.75 -17.10 15.85
N ASN A 134 -16.40 -16.01 16.25
CA ASN A 134 -16.20 -15.37 17.56
C ASN A 134 -17.25 -15.80 18.62
N GLY A 135 -17.96 -16.91 18.41
CA GLY A 135 -18.97 -17.42 19.34
C GLY A 135 -20.13 -16.46 19.59
N GLY A 136 -20.45 -15.60 18.62
CA GLY A 136 -21.49 -14.57 18.70
C GLY A 136 -21.09 -13.27 19.41
N ASN A 137 -19.82 -13.07 19.80
CA ASN A 137 -19.38 -11.83 20.45
C ASN A 137 -19.40 -10.64 19.47
N THR A 138 -20.11 -9.58 19.86
CA THR A 138 -20.33 -8.35 19.08
C THR A 138 -19.41 -7.19 19.49
N GLU A 139 -18.72 -7.28 20.64
CA GLU A 139 -17.78 -6.26 21.14
C GLU A 139 -16.65 -5.95 20.15
N VAL A 140 -16.26 -6.96 19.37
CA VAL A 140 -15.25 -6.88 18.31
C VAL A 140 -15.55 -5.78 17.27
N LEU A 141 -16.83 -5.48 17.03
CA LEU A 141 -17.26 -4.43 16.10
C LEU A 141 -17.11 -3.03 16.71
N ASP A 142 -17.43 -2.87 18.00
CA ASP A 142 -17.23 -1.61 18.72
C ASP A 142 -15.72 -1.27 18.77
N ALA A 143 -14.87 -2.27 19.03
CA ALA A 143 -13.41 -2.11 19.04
C ALA A 143 -12.84 -1.76 17.66
N MET A 144 -13.37 -2.37 16.59
CA MET A 144 -12.95 -2.05 15.22
C MET A 144 -13.32 -0.61 14.83
N LEU A 145 -14.56 -0.17 15.11
CA LEU A 145 -14.99 1.20 14.84
C LEU A 145 -14.18 2.23 15.66
N GLN A 146 -13.88 1.91 16.92
CA GLN A 146 -13.00 2.75 17.73
C GLN A 146 -11.61 2.88 17.09
N SER A 147 -11.01 1.77 16.64
CA SER A 147 -9.71 1.78 15.95
C SER A 147 -9.74 2.67 14.70
N GLN A 148 -10.77 2.54 13.83
CA GLN A 148 -10.88 3.39 12.64
C GLN A 148 -10.98 4.88 12.99
N SER A 149 -11.82 5.23 13.98
CA SER A 149 -11.96 6.64 14.41
C SER A 149 -10.64 7.26 14.91
N VAL A 150 -9.75 6.45 15.49
CA VAL A 150 -8.42 6.88 15.93
C VAL A 150 -7.48 7.10 14.73
N PHE A 151 -7.55 6.25 13.71
CA PHE A 151 -6.82 6.45 12.45
C PHE A 151 -7.29 7.71 11.72
N ASP A 152 -8.61 7.89 11.55
CA ASP A 152 -9.17 9.06 10.85
C ASP A 152 -8.80 10.38 11.58
N ALA A 153 -8.80 10.37 12.91
CA ALA A 153 -8.36 11.51 13.72
C ALA A 153 -6.84 11.75 13.63
N PHE A 154 -6.03 10.71 13.41
CA PHE A 154 -4.60 10.84 13.16
C PHE A 154 -4.32 11.40 11.76
N GLU A 155 -4.96 10.87 10.72
CA GLU A 155 -4.86 11.38 9.35
C GLU A 155 -5.32 12.83 9.25
N SER A 156 -6.43 13.18 9.92
CA SER A 156 -6.92 14.55 10.01
C SER A 156 -5.90 15.49 10.66
N LYS A 157 -5.16 15.05 11.69
CA LYS A 157 -4.07 15.83 12.31
C LYS A 157 -2.87 15.98 11.38
N VAL A 158 -2.52 14.95 10.61
CA VAL A 158 -1.44 14.99 9.61
C VAL A 158 -1.81 15.96 8.47
N ALA A 159 -3.05 15.89 7.98
CA ALA A 159 -3.58 16.80 6.96
C ALA A 159 -3.64 18.25 7.47
N ALA A 160 -4.20 18.49 8.67
CA ALA A 160 -4.25 19.83 9.27
C ALA A 160 -2.85 20.43 9.45
N LYS A 161 -1.87 19.63 9.88
CA LYS A 161 -0.46 20.03 9.99
C LYS A 161 0.21 20.33 8.64
N LYS A 162 -0.27 19.74 7.55
CA LYS A 162 0.16 20.06 6.17
C LYS A 162 -0.43 21.39 5.67
N HIS A 163 -1.56 21.82 6.23
CA HIS A 163 -2.32 22.99 5.78
C HIS A 163 -2.29 24.21 6.70
N THR A 164 -1.63 24.17 7.86
CA THR A 164 -1.48 25.35 8.74
C THR A 164 -0.20 26.14 8.42
N PRO A 165 -0.29 27.34 7.80
CA PRO A 165 0.86 28.24 7.70
C PRO A 165 1.19 28.82 9.09
N ILE A 166 2.40 28.56 9.60
CA ILE A 166 2.77 28.88 10.98
C ILE A 166 3.32 30.31 11.08
N VAL A 167 2.80 31.08 12.04
CA VAL A 167 2.98 32.53 12.20
C VAL A 167 3.97 32.87 13.32
N LYS A 168 5.05 33.62 12.99
CA LYS A 168 5.87 34.55 13.83
C LYS A 168 6.58 34.00 15.11
N ASP A 169 7.65 34.58 15.70
CA ASP A 169 8.33 35.90 15.58
C ASP A 169 9.89 35.83 15.54
N GLY A 170 10.52 36.38 14.49
CA GLY A 170 11.94 36.27 14.00
C GLY A 170 13.22 36.69 14.81
N SER A 171 14.11 37.50 14.16
CA SER A 171 15.46 38.12 14.43
C SER A 171 16.58 37.31 15.13
N SER A 172 17.89 37.58 14.98
CA SER A 172 18.71 38.44 14.06
C SER A 172 20.06 37.74 13.81
N GLY A 173 20.87 38.03 12.78
CA GLY A 173 20.65 38.85 11.59
C GLY A 173 21.95 39.00 10.78
N ALA A 174 21.98 38.54 9.53
CA ALA A 174 22.99 38.89 8.52
C ALA A 174 22.46 38.49 7.12
N LYS A 175 22.50 39.39 6.15
CA LYS A 175 21.95 39.15 4.80
C LYS A 175 23.01 38.57 3.87
N THR A 176 22.77 37.36 3.35
CA THR A 176 23.51 36.81 2.19
C THR A 176 22.53 36.31 1.15
N ARG A 177 22.58 36.89 -0.06
CA ARG A 177 21.77 36.43 -1.21
C ARG A 177 22.34 35.10 -1.71
N LEU A 178 21.57 34.01 -1.61
CA LEU A 178 21.90 32.72 -2.21
C LEU A 178 20.69 32.17 -2.94
N ARG A 179 20.82 31.95 -4.26
CA ARG A 179 19.89 31.13 -5.04
C ARG A 179 20.07 29.69 -4.57
N VAL A 180 19.04 29.10 -3.96
CA VAL A 180 19.07 27.70 -3.54
C VAL A 180 18.33 26.88 -4.59
N HIS A 181 19.05 25.96 -5.25
CA HIS A 181 18.41 24.88 -6.00
C HIS A 181 17.69 23.98 -5.00
N GLY A 182 16.35 23.99 -5.02
CA GLY A 182 15.53 23.07 -4.23
C GLY A 182 15.67 21.63 -4.71
N PRO A 183 15.36 20.64 -3.86
CA PRO A 183 15.39 19.23 -4.24
C PRO A 183 14.41 18.94 -5.39
N TYR A 184 14.83 18.06 -6.29
CA TYR A 184 14.06 17.64 -7.46
C TYR A 184 12.74 16.98 -7.04
N VAL A 185 11.61 17.55 -7.45
CA VAL A 185 10.29 16.92 -7.36
C VAL A 185 10.14 16.06 -8.62
N GLU A 186 9.97 14.76 -8.45
CA GLU A 186 9.72 13.84 -9.57
C GLU A 186 8.47 14.27 -10.34
N THR A 187 8.60 14.44 -11.66
CA THR A 187 7.51 14.81 -12.56
C THR A 187 6.43 13.73 -12.51
N PRO A 188 5.17 14.02 -12.15
CA PRO A 188 4.13 12.99 -12.12
C PRO A 188 3.93 12.37 -13.51
N GLU A 189 4.10 11.06 -13.64
CA GLU A 189 3.95 10.33 -14.92
C GLU A 189 2.55 10.51 -15.53
N SER A 190 1.54 10.70 -14.68
CA SER A 190 0.16 11.03 -15.07
C SER A 190 0.02 12.33 -15.87
N LEU A 191 1.02 13.22 -15.85
CA LEU A 191 1.06 14.39 -16.73
C LEU A 191 1.59 14.05 -18.12
N ALA A 192 2.25 12.91 -18.35
CA ALA A 192 2.78 12.46 -19.64
C ALA A 192 3.37 13.62 -20.48
N LEU A 193 4.35 14.32 -19.91
CA LEU A 193 4.95 15.50 -20.53
C LEU A 193 6.00 15.15 -21.60
N HIS A 194 6.51 13.92 -21.59
CA HIS A 194 7.44 13.41 -22.62
C HIS A 194 6.79 13.40 -24.02
N ASP A 195 5.50 13.11 -24.13
CA ASP A 195 4.74 13.17 -25.39
C ASP A 195 4.73 14.58 -26.03
N TYR A 196 5.04 15.62 -25.24
CA TYR A 196 5.02 17.03 -25.59
C TYR A 196 6.43 17.66 -25.66
N ALA A 197 7.48 16.83 -25.65
CA ALA A 197 8.86 17.31 -25.68
C ALA A 197 9.19 18.09 -26.97
N GLN A 198 8.59 17.74 -28.11
CA GLN A 198 8.75 18.48 -29.36
C GLN A 198 8.09 19.88 -29.31
N GLU A 199 6.89 19.98 -28.73
CA GLU A 199 6.23 21.27 -28.46
C GLU A 199 7.04 22.14 -27.48
N LEU A 200 7.54 21.56 -26.39
CA LEU A 200 8.42 22.26 -25.45
C LEU A 200 9.71 22.72 -26.12
N HIS A 201 10.33 21.90 -26.97
CA HIS A 201 11.53 22.29 -27.70
C HIS A 201 11.24 23.45 -28.66
N SER A 202 10.20 23.33 -29.49
CA SER A 202 9.77 24.37 -30.44
C SER A 202 9.39 25.69 -29.74
N PHE A 203 8.70 25.62 -28.60
CA PHE A 203 8.37 26.81 -27.83
C PHE A 203 9.60 27.48 -27.19
N ARG A 204 10.55 26.69 -26.71
CA ARG A 204 11.82 27.21 -26.18
C ARG A 204 12.64 27.91 -27.27
N THR A 205 12.83 27.27 -28.42
CA THR A 205 13.67 27.79 -29.51
C THR A 205 13.04 29.00 -30.20
N HIS A 206 11.72 28.97 -30.44
CA HIS A 206 11.06 30.00 -31.24
C HIS A 206 10.27 31.05 -30.45
N GLY A 207 9.75 30.69 -29.27
CA GLY A 207 8.96 31.58 -28.40
C GLY A 207 9.81 32.30 -27.36
N LEU A 208 10.51 31.54 -26.51
CA LEU A 208 11.26 32.07 -25.35
C LEU A 208 12.65 32.65 -25.69
N LYS A 209 13.39 32.00 -26.59
CA LYS A 209 14.81 32.29 -26.90
C LYS A 209 15.76 32.25 -25.67
N SER A 210 15.34 31.63 -24.57
CA SER A 210 16.03 31.57 -23.27
C SER A 210 15.82 30.20 -22.61
N SER A 211 16.52 29.92 -21.51
CA SER A 211 16.31 28.65 -20.77
C SER A 211 15.04 28.72 -19.93
N TYR A 212 14.32 27.60 -19.77
CA TYR A 212 13.14 27.59 -18.89
C TYR A 212 13.50 27.96 -17.45
N ALA A 213 14.67 27.52 -16.96
CA ALA A 213 15.21 27.85 -15.65
C ALA A 213 15.43 29.35 -15.37
N GLU A 214 15.42 30.21 -16.40
CA GLU A 214 15.60 31.66 -16.27
C GLU A 214 14.27 32.42 -16.15
N ILE A 215 13.14 31.76 -16.45
CA ILE A 215 11.82 32.38 -16.53
C ILE A 215 10.92 31.84 -15.42
N LEU A 216 10.14 32.74 -14.81
CA LEU A 216 9.13 32.40 -13.80
C LEU A 216 7.95 31.65 -14.44
N ALA A 217 7.42 30.64 -13.75
CA ALA A 217 6.31 29.83 -14.25
C ALA A 217 5.11 30.65 -14.76
N GLN A 218 4.76 31.76 -14.09
CA GLN A 218 3.66 32.62 -14.53
C GLN A 218 3.95 33.26 -15.90
N LEU A 219 5.11 33.90 -16.07
CA LEU A 219 5.52 34.52 -17.34
C LEU A 219 5.58 33.50 -18.49
N LEU A 220 5.95 32.25 -18.19
CA LEU A 220 5.95 31.16 -19.16
C LEU A 220 4.52 30.79 -19.60
N LEU A 221 3.59 30.65 -18.66
CA LEU A 221 2.18 30.37 -18.93
C LEU A 221 1.52 31.52 -19.71
N ASP A 222 1.70 32.76 -19.25
CA ASP A 222 1.18 33.97 -19.89
C ASP A 222 1.69 34.10 -21.34
N SER A 223 2.98 33.81 -21.57
CA SER A 223 3.58 33.82 -22.92
C SER A 223 3.01 32.74 -23.84
N MET A 224 2.71 31.55 -23.32
CA MET A 224 2.05 30.49 -24.09
C MET A 224 0.60 30.85 -24.44
N GLU A 225 -0.15 31.40 -23.47
CA GLU A 225 -1.55 31.79 -23.67
C GLU A 225 -1.68 32.97 -24.65
N LEU A 226 -0.78 33.96 -24.57
CA LEU A 226 -0.69 35.05 -25.54
C LEU A 226 -0.45 34.51 -26.97
N LYS A 227 0.49 33.58 -27.14
CA LYS A 227 0.76 32.99 -28.46
C LYS A 227 -0.40 32.14 -29.01
N LEU A 228 -1.14 31.45 -28.13
CA LEU A 228 -2.33 30.69 -28.53
C LEU A 228 -3.50 31.60 -28.93
N THR A 229 -3.71 32.72 -28.23
CA THR A 229 -4.75 33.70 -28.57
C THR A 229 -4.45 34.46 -29.86
N GLU A 230 -3.19 34.83 -30.12
CA GLU A 230 -2.76 35.41 -31.41
C GLU A 230 -3.16 34.51 -32.60
N ILE A 231 -2.89 33.20 -32.52
CA ILE A 231 -3.20 32.22 -33.58
C ILE A 231 -4.71 32.01 -33.75
N GLY A 232 -5.47 32.03 -32.65
CA GLY A 232 -6.94 32.01 -32.68
C GLY A 232 -7.53 33.20 -33.44
N ILE A 233 -7.01 34.40 -33.20
CA ILE A 233 -7.45 35.64 -33.89
C ILE A 233 -7.05 35.62 -35.38
N GLN A 234 -5.84 35.17 -35.70
CA GLN A 234 -5.37 35.04 -37.09
C GLN A 234 -6.21 34.05 -37.91
N SER A 235 -6.63 32.93 -37.30
CA SER A 235 -7.47 31.92 -37.96
C SER A 235 -8.81 32.45 -38.48
N GLY A 236 -9.33 33.55 -37.90
CA GLY A 236 -10.58 34.20 -38.32
C GLY A 236 -10.43 35.24 -39.43
N ARG A 237 -9.20 35.70 -39.74
CA ARG A 237 -8.94 36.66 -40.82
C ARG A 237 -8.27 35.92 -41.96
N GLY A 238 -9.00 35.69 -43.06
CA GLY A 238 -8.57 34.87 -44.21
C GLY A 238 -7.37 35.41 -44.98
N ALA A 239 -6.19 35.40 -44.37
CA ALA A 239 -4.94 35.90 -44.91
C ALA A 239 -4.24 34.83 -45.75
N ARG A 240 -4.16 35.06 -47.06
CA ARG A 240 -3.17 34.38 -47.91
C ARG A 240 -1.80 34.96 -47.59
N SER A 241 -0.82 34.08 -47.39
CA SER A 241 0.61 34.41 -47.32
C SER A 241 1.04 35.33 -46.17
N GLN A 242 1.19 34.77 -44.97
CA GLN A 242 2.19 35.25 -44.00
C GLN A 242 3.11 34.10 -43.58
N GLU A 243 4.37 34.45 -43.35
CA GLU A 243 5.46 33.51 -43.10
C GLU A 243 5.22 32.73 -41.81
N ILE A 244 5.63 31.45 -41.79
CA ILE A 244 5.49 30.54 -40.65
C ILE A 244 6.57 30.87 -39.62
N THR A 245 6.53 32.08 -39.08
CA THR A 245 7.39 32.49 -37.98
C THR A 245 6.77 31.99 -36.66
N HIS A 246 7.54 31.21 -35.91
CA HIS A 246 7.32 30.83 -34.51
C HIS A 246 6.46 29.59 -34.18
N GLY A 247 6.89 28.39 -34.62
CA GLY A 247 6.86 27.12 -33.83
C GLY A 247 5.51 26.47 -33.44
N ILE A 248 4.42 27.24 -33.37
CA ILE A 248 3.05 26.83 -33.10
C ILE A 248 2.28 27.01 -34.40
N SER A 249 2.07 25.92 -35.13
CA SER A 249 1.21 25.93 -36.31
C SER A 249 -0.26 25.73 -35.92
N GLN A 250 -1.19 26.13 -36.79
CA GLN A 250 -2.62 25.84 -36.61
C GLN A 250 -2.88 24.33 -36.40
N LYS A 251 -2.09 23.46 -37.05
CA LYS A 251 -2.15 21.99 -36.89
C LYS A 251 -1.77 21.52 -35.49
N ASN A 252 -0.82 22.21 -34.83
CA ASN A 252 -0.29 21.81 -33.52
C ASN A 252 -0.97 22.57 -32.36
N CYS A 253 -1.75 23.62 -32.65
CA CYS A 253 -2.43 24.48 -31.66
C CYS A 253 -3.19 23.69 -30.58
N ALA A 254 -3.92 22.64 -30.96
CA ALA A 254 -4.62 21.76 -30.01
C ALA A 254 -3.68 21.06 -29.02
N ARG A 255 -2.49 20.61 -29.46
CA ARG A 255 -1.49 19.99 -28.58
C ARG A 255 -0.91 21.00 -27.59
N TYR A 256 -0.73 22.26 -28.02
CA TYR A 256 -0.27 23.34 -27.13
C TYR A 256 -1.30 23.75 -26.08
N PHE A 257 -2.60 23.75 -26.38
CA PHE A 257 -3.65 23.93 -25.35
C PHE A 257 -3.62 22.82 -24.29
N ILE A 258 -3.43 21.55 -24.70
CA ILE A 258 -3.30 20.44 -23.75
C ILE A 258 -2.01 20.60 -22.92
N LEU A 259 -0.89 20.95 -23.56
CA LEU A 259 0.38 21.23 -22.88
C LEU A 259 0.24 22.34 -21.83
N LEU A 260 -0.42 23.46 -22.16
CA LEU A 260 -0.66 24.56 -21.23
C LEU A 260 -1.36 24.07 -19.95
N SER A 261 -2.42 23.28 -20.10
CA SER A 261 -3.15 22.70 -18.95
C SER A 261 -2.31 21.73 -18.11
N LYS A 262 -1.40 20.97 -18.75
CA LYS A 262 -0.45 20.09 -18.07
C LYS A 262 0.63 20.86 -17.32
N LEU A 263 1.14 21.96 -17.90
CA LEU A 263 2.13 22.84 -17.27
C LEU A 263 1.54 23.61 -16.08
N GLN A 264 0.30 24.09 -16.17
CA GLN A 264 -0.40 24.69 -15.03
C GLN A 264 -0.45 23.72 -13.83
N ARG A 265 -0.79 22.45 -14.07
CA ARG A 265 -0.78 21.40 -13.03
C ARG A 265 0.63 21.12 -12.51
N LEU A 266 1.62 21.01 -13.40
CA LEU A 266 3.02 20.80 -13.01
C LEU A 266 3.53 21.90 -12.08
N PHE A 267 3.30 23.16 -12.43
CA PHE A 267 3.78 24.31 -11.65
C PHE A 267 3.03 24.49 -10.34
N ALA A 268 1.74 24.14 -10.28
CA ALA A 268 1.00 24.05 -9.02
C ALA A 268 1.59 22.97 -8.08
N CYS A 269 2.05 21.84 -8.61
CA CYS A 269 2.68 20.77 -7.82
C CYS A 269 4.14 21.06 -7.44
N ASN A 270 4.93 21.70 -8.31
CA ASN A 270 6.37 21.94 -8.15
C ASN A 270 6.72 23.37 -7.68
N GLY A 271 5.77 24.08 -7.06
CA GLY A 271 5.99 25.42 -6.52
C GLY A 271 6.49 26.47 -7.53
N GLY A 272 6.12 26.33 -8.81
CA GLY A 272 6.54 27.22 -9.89
C GLY A 272 7.98 27.02 -10.41
N ASN A 273 8.68 25.94 -10.06
CA ASN A 273 10.02 25.66 -10.58
C ASN A 273 9.98 25.18 -12.05
N THR A 274 10.48 26.01 -12.96
CA THR A 274 10.54 25.82 -14.41
C THR A 274 11.74 25.03 -14.91
N ALA A 275 12.81 24.90 -14.12
CA ALA A 275 14.05 24.21 -14.53
C ALA A 275 13.84 22.72 -14.83
N ILE A 276 12.75 22.11 -14.32
CA ILE A 276 12.34 20.75 -14.63
C ILE A 276 12.08 20.53 -16.14
N LEU A 277 11.64 21.56 -16.86
CA LEU A 277 11.40 21.49 -18.31
C LEU A 277 12.71 21.42 -19.10
N ASP A 278 13.75 22.13 -18.66
CA ASP A 278 15.07 22.03 -19.28
C ASP A 278 15.66 20.62 -19.10
N MET A 279 15.45 19.99 -17.94
CA MET A 279 15.87 18.60 -17.68
C MET A 279 15.06 17.59 -18.52
N LEU A 280 13.76 17.78 -18.67
CA LEU A 280 12.90 16.94 -19.53
C LEU A 280 13.32 17.02 -21.00
N LEU A 281 13.71 18.20 -21.49
CA LEU A 281 14.27 18.34 -22.84
C LEU A 281 15.65 17.69 -22.96
N GLN A 282 16.50 17.79 -21.95
CA GLN A 282 17.81 17.10 -21.94
C GLN A 282 17.64 15.58 -22.00
N SER A 283 16.75 14.99 -21.19
CA SER A 283 16.51 13.54 -21.22
C SER A 283 15.91 13.09 -22.56
N HIS A 284 14.95 13.84 -23.11
CA HIS A 284 14.40 13.54 -24.44
C HIS A 284 15.46 13.56 -25.55
N ASN A 285 16.37 14.54 -25.54
CA ASN A 285 17.46 14.59 -26.51
C ASN A 285 18.42 13.38 -26.41
N VAL A 286 18.67 12.86 -25.20
CA VAL A 286 19.48 11.65 -25.00
C VAL A 286 18.78 10.41 -25.60
N PHE A 287 17.46 10.27 -25.41
CA PHE A 287 16.68 9.19 -26.03
C PHE A 287 16.63 9.30 -27.56
N GLU A 288 16.46 10.50 -28.11
CA GLU A 288 16.48 10.75 -29.56
C GLU A 288 17.85 10.44 -30.20
N LEU A 289 18.96 10.80 -29.54
CA LEU A 289 20.31 10.45 -29.98
C LEU A 289 20.53 8.93 -29.98
N GLY A 290 20.02 8.22 -28.96
CA GLY A 290 20.07 6.76 -28.90
C GLY A 290 19.28 6.09 -30.02
N ASN A 291 18.11 6.61 -30.39
CA ASN A 291 17.31 6.07 -31.50
C ASN A 291 17.93 6.36 -32.87
N LYS A 292 18.51 7.56 -33.08
CA LYS A 292 19.13 7.93 -34.37
C LYS A 292 20.46 7.22 -34.66
N GLY A 293 21.14 6.71 -33.63
CA GLY A 293 22.32 5.86 -33.79
C GLY A 293 22.01 4.44 -34.29
N ALA A 294 20.74 4.07 -34.45
CA ALA A 294 20.30 2.72 -34.81
C ALA A 294 19.75 2.57 -36.25
N GLU A 295 19.79 3.61 -37.08
CA GLU A 295 19.48 3.44 -38.51
C GLU A 295 20.69 2.83 -39.26
N PRO A 296 20.51 1.74 -40.03
CA PRO A 296 21.59 1.15 -40.81
C PRO A 296 21.99 2.10 -41.93
N ALA A 297 23.28 2.43 -42.00
CA ALA A 297 23.82 3.30 -43.04
C ALA A 297 23.51 2.74 -44.44
N LYS A 298 22.76 3.51 -45.24
CA LYS A 298 22.51 3.20 -46.65
C LYS A 298 23.83 3.26 -47.42
N CYS A 299 24.42 2.09 -47.64
CA CYS A 299 25.56 1.92 -48.52
C CYS A 299 25.12 2.15 -49.97
N THR A 300 25.57 3.23 -50.58
CA THR A 300 25.37 3.53 -52.01
C THR A 300 26.54 3.04 -52.85
N ASP A 301 26.23 2.09 -53.73
CA ASP A 301 26.82 1.84 -55.05
C ASP A 301 28.35 1.78 -55.20
N MET A 302 28.89 0.56 -55.20
CA MET A 302 29.99 0.14 -56.09
C MET A 302 29.81 -1.34 -56.51
N PRO A 303 30.27 -1.75 -57.71
CA PRO A 303 29.75 -2.94 -58.38
C PRO A 303 30.48 -4.26 -58.09
N ALA A 304 29.68 -5.32 -58.06
CA ALA A 304 29.98 -6.70 -58.47
C ALA A 304 31.45 -7.20 -58.36
N SER A 305 31.77 -7.88 -57.25
CA SER A 305 32.86 -8.86 -57.21
C SER A 305 32.37 -10.17 -56.61
N THR A 306 32.26 -11.20 -57.47
CA THR A 306 31.76 -12.53 -57.12
C THR A 306 32.71 -13.27 -56.18
N ARG A 307 32.40 -13.30 -54.88
CA ARG A 307 32.87 -14.35 -53.97
C ARG A 307 31.90 -14.52 -52.79
N ALA A 308 31.43 -15.75 -52.58
CA ALA A 308 30.58 -16.09 -51.45
C ALA A 308 31.35 -15.87 -50.13
N PRO A 309 30.76 -15.18 -49.13
CA PRO A 309 31.37 -15.06 -47.82
C PRO A 309 31.19 -16.37 -47.04
N THR A 310 32.30 -17.04 -46.73
CA THR A 310 32.32 -18.04 -45.68
C THR A 310 31.88 -17.36 -44.38
N ARG A 311 30.88 -17.92 -43.72
CA ARG A 311 30.22 -17.34 -42.54
C ARG A 311 31.14 -17.52 -41.32
N GLU A 312 32.14 -16.64 -41.18
CA GLU A 312 33.00 -16.59 -40.00
C GLU A 312 32.18 -16.25 -38.75
N GLY A 313 32.57 -16.83 -37.62
CA GLY A 313 31.68 -17.06 -36.49
C GLY A 313 31.12 -15.78 -35.89
N THR A 314 29.79 -15.74 -35.75
CA THR A 314 29.14 -14.93 -34.73
C THR A 314 29.65 -15.41 -33.37
N GLU A 315 30.57 -14.66 -32.75
CA GLU A 315 30.88 -14.83 -31.34
C GLU A 315 29.56 -14.76 -30.57
N ASN A 316 29.25 -15.81 -29.80
CA ASN A 316 27.98 -15.93 -29.10
C ASN A 316 27.78 -14.68 -28.24
N ALA A 317 26.78 -13.85 -28.58
CA ALA A 317 26.45 -12.70 -27.77
C ALA A 317 26.14 -13.20 -26.35
N PRO A 318 26.68 -12.57 -25.30
CA PRO A 318 26.46 -13.06 -23.94
C PRO A 318 24.97 -13.03 -23.64
N TYR A 319 24.43 -14.19 -23.27
CA TYR A 319 23.00 -14.40 -23.00
C TYR A 319 22.45 -13.28 -22.11
N LYS A 320 21.41 -12.61 -22.62
CA LYS A 320 20.65 -11.61 -21.87
C LYS A 320 19.40 -12.27 -21.31
N GLN A 321 19.21 -12.14 -19.99
CA GLN A 321 17.99 -12.56 -19.33
C GLN A 321 16.77 -11.82 -19.90
N VAL A 322 15.65 -12.54 -20.05
CA VAL A 322 14.37 -11.93 -20.40
C VAL A 322 13.96 -10.96 -19.29
N PRO A 323 13.52 -9.73 -19.60
CA PRO A 323 12.98 -8.82 -18.59
C PRO A 323 11.70 -9.38 -17.94
N ASP A 324 11.62 -9.35 -16.60
CA ASP A 324 10.50 -9.90 -15.81
C ASP A 324 9.13 -9.26 -16.11
N ASP A 325 9.07 -8.14 -16.84
CA ASP A 325 7.84 -7.49 -17.28
C ASP A 325 7.29 -8.06 -18.60
N VAL A 326 8.03 -8.94 -19.27
CA VAL A 326 7.63 -9.60 -20.51
C VAL A 326 7.16 -11.03 -20.23
N PHE A 327 5.94 -11.16 -19.67
CA PHE A 327 5.26 -12.44 -19.47
C PHE A 327 4.98 -13.10 -20.83
N LEU A 328 5.84 -14.01 -21.29
CA LEU A 328 5.68 -14.74 -22.55
C LEU A 328 4.88 -16.03 -22.36
N GLU A 329 4.82 -16.54 -21.13
CA GLU A 329 4.11 -17.74 -20.70
C GLU A 329 2.60 -17.61 -20.92
N GLU A 330 2.05 -16.39 -20.80
CA GLU A 330 0.64 -16.10 -21.09
C GLU A 330 0.27 -16.20 -22.58
N TYR A 331 1.26 -16.32 -23.48
CA TYR A 331 1.08 -16.27 -24.94
C TYR A 331 1.61 -17.52 -25.66
N CYS A 332 1.81 -18.64 -24.97
CA CYS A 332 2.35 -19.87 -25.55
C CYS A 332 1.50 -20.41 -26.71
N MET A 333 0.17 -20.32 -26.61
CA MET A 333 -0.76 -20.75 -27.66
C MET A 333 -0.60 -19.88 -28.93
N GLU A 334 -0.60 -18.56 -28.75
CA GLU A 334 -0.41 -17.59 -29.84
C GLU A 334 0.98 -17.70 -30.47
N LEU A 335 2.02 -17.98 -29.67
CA LEU A 335 3.38 -18.23 -30.16
C LEU A 335 3.47 -19.53 -30.97
N SER A 336 2.70 -20.57 -30.62
CA SER A 336 2.60 -21.78 -31.45
C SER A 336 1.94 -21.48 -32.80
N GLU A 337 0.80 -20.75 -32.82
CA GLU A 337 0.12 -20.39 -34.06
C GLU A 337 0.99 -19.49 -34.96
N VAL A 338 1.80 -18.59 -34.40
CA VAL A 338 2.80 -17.80 -35.13
C VAL A 338 3.89 -18.70 -35.72
N LYS A 339 4.38 -19.69 -34.96
CA LYS A 339 5.39 -20.65 -35.43
C LYS A 339 4.87 -21.53 -36.56
N ASP A 340 3.63 -22.00 -36.44
CA ASP A 340 2.95 -22.77 -37.49
C ASP A 340 2.76 -21.94 -38.76
N LYS A 341 2.39 -20.66 -38.62
CA LYS A 341 2.29 -19.71 -39.75
C LYS A 341 3.63 -19.42 -40.43
N LEU A 342 4.74 -19.42 -39.68
CA LEU A 342 6.10 -19.27 -40.21
C LEU A 342 6.66 -20.56 -40.82
N GLY A 343 6.08 -21.72 -40.54
CA GLY A 343 6.54 -23.03 -41.03
C GLY A 343 7.97 -23.41 -40.65
N SER A 344 8.56 -22.71 -39.67
CA SER A 344 9.98 -22.79 -39.32
C SER A 344 10.22 -22.40 -37.85
N PRO A 345 11.29 -22.89 -37.19
CA PRO A 345 11.61 -22.48 -35.83
C PRO A 345 11.99 -20.99 -35.79
N PHE A 346 11.71 -20.32 -34.67
CA PHE A 346 11.98 -18.90 -34.52
C PHE A 346 13.46 -18.53 -34.73
N ALA A 347 14.38 -19.41 -34.32
CA ALA A 347 15.82 -19.26 -34.57
C ALA A 347 16.23 -19.19 -36.06
N ALA A 348 15.37 -19.64 -36.99
CA ALA A 348 15.58 -19.54 -38.43
C ALA A 348 14.90 -18.31 -39.06
N ALA A 349 13.86 -17.78 -38.42
CA ALA A 349 13.12 -16.61 -38.87
C ALA A 349 13.76 -15.30 -38.37
N SER A 350 13.71 -14.26 -39.20
CA SER A 350 14.13 -12.91 -38.79
C SER A 350 13.11 -12.25 -37.87
N MET A 351 13.58 -11.33 -37.03
CA MET A 351 12.74 -10.45 -36.20
C MET A 351 11.58 -9.82 -36.99
N SER A 352 11.85 -9.36 -38.21
CA SER A 352 10.85 -8.75 -39.12
C SER A 352 9.77 -9.72 -39.57
N GLU A 353 10.12 -10.96 -39.92
CA GLU A 353 9.15 -11.97 -40.36
C GLU A 353 8.23 -12.39 -39.22
N ILE A 354 8.77 -12.56 -38.00
CA ILE A 354 7.96 -12.88 -36.81
C ILE A 354 6.98 -11.75 -36.49
N LEU A 355 7.46 -10.51 -36.44
CA LEU A 355 6.59 -9.34 -36.19
C LEU A 355 5.53 -9.17 -37.29
N GLN A 356 5.88 -9.44 -38.54
CA GLN A 356 4.91 -9.44 -39.64
C GLN A 356 3.84 -10.51 -39.45
N ALA A 357 4.22 -11.77 -39.20
CA ALA A 357 3.28 -12.89 -38.99
C ALA A 357 2.30 -12.63 -37.83
N VAL A 358 2.80 -12.13 -36.70
CA VAL A 358 1.97 -11.70 -35.55
C VAL A 358 1.00 -10.57 -35.96
N SER A 359 1.45 -9.60 -36.76
CA SER A 359 0.61 -8.50 -37.24
C SER A 359 -0.45 -8.93 -38.27
N GLU A 360 -0.22 -10.03 -38.97
CA GLU A 360 -1.19 -10.64 -39.90
C GLU A 360 -2.23 -11.46 -39.13
N LEU A 361 -1.81 -12.28 -38.17
CA LEU A 361 -2.72 -12.96 -37.24
C LEU A 361 -3.61 -11.97 -36.47
N ALA A 362 -3.05 -10.83 -36.02
CA ALA A 362 -3.83 -9.76 -35.40
C ALA A 362 -4.93 -9.17 -36.31
N LYS A 363 -4.75 -9.20 -37.64
CA LYS A 363 -5.74 -8.73 -38.63
C LYS A 363 -6.77 -9.82 -38.96
N GLU A 364 -6.33 -11.06 -39.12
CA GLU A 364 -7.18 -12.23 -39.34
C GLU A 364 -8.14 -12.43 -38.15
N HIS A 365 -7.63 -12.31 -36.94
CA HIS A 365 -8.38 -12.37 -35.69
C HIS A 365 -9.00 -11.02 -35.23
N ALA A 366 -9.09 -10.01 -36.10
CA ALA A 366 -9.61 -8.69 -35.71
C ALA A 366 -11.09 -8.70 -35.25
N LEU A 367 -11.86 -9.72 -35.64
CA LEU A 367 -13.26 -9.91 -35.24
C LEU A 367 -13.42 -10.76 -33.97
N SER A 368 -12.39 -11.51 -33.57
CA SER A 368 -12.37 -12.32 -32.35
C SER A 368 -11.65 -11.59 -31.22
N GLY A 369 -11.95 -11.94 -29.96
CA GLY A 369 -11.24 -11.37 -28.81
C GLY A 369 -9.71 -11.60 -28.84
N THR A 370 -9.26 -12.62 -29.57
CA THR A 370 -7.85 -12.98 -29.77
C THR A 370 -7.04 -11.93 -30.55
N GLY A 371 -7.65 -11.11 -31.41
CA GLY A 371 -6.93 -10.03 -32.11
C GLY A 371 -6.32 -8.98 -31.15
N LEU A 372 -6.93 -8.78 -29.98
CA LEU A 372 -6.36 -7.96 -28.90
C LEU A 372 -5.18 -8.64 -28.20
N ILE A 373 -5.17 -9.97 -28.13
CA ILE A 373 -4.08 -10.76 -27.54
C ILE A 373 -2.86 -10.71 -28.47
N TYR A 374 -3.04 -10.97 -29.76
CA TYR A 374 -1.99 -10.77 -30.78
C TYR A 374 -1.46 -9.33 -30.81
N SER A 375 -2.31 -8.33 -30.62
CA SER A 375 -1.90 -6.92 -30.52
C SER A 375 -1.06 -6.61 -29.27
N LYS A 376 -1.23 -7.36 -28.17
CA LYS A 376 -0.36 -7.29 -26.98
C LYS A 376 0.95 -8.03 -27.22
N LEU A 377 0.88 -9.28 -27.71
CA LEU A 377 2.03 -10.10 -28.05
C LEU A 377 3.00 -9.36 -28.97
N TYR A 378 2.49 -8.69 -30.01
CA TYR A 378 3.29 -7.85 -30.90
C TYR A 378 4.12 -6.80 -30.13
N ARG A 379 3.52 -6.11 -29.16
CA ARG A 379 4.22 -5.08 -28.36
C ARG A 379 5.28 -5.71 -27.45
N ASN A 380 4.95 -6.81 -26.81
CA ASN A 380 5.86 -7.55 -25.95
C ASN A 380 7.08 -8.06 -26.74
N LEU A 381 6.86 -8.60 -27.94
CA LEU A 381 7.93 -9.05 -28.85
C LEU A 381 8.81 -7.89 -29.34
N VAL A 382 8.24 -6.72 -29.67
CA VAL A 382 9.03 -5.53 -30.02
C VAL A 382 9.95 -5.09 -28.88
N VAL A 383 9.48 -5.15 -27.62
CA VAL A 383 10.31 -4.84 -26.44
C VAL A 383 11.40 -5.90 -26.23
N LEU A 384 11.03 -7.19 -26.30
CA LEU A 384 11.93 -8.33 -26.15
C LEU A 384 13.07 -8.30 -27.17
N PHE A 385 12.75 -8.16 -28.46
CA PHE A 385 13.75 -8.12 -29.52
C PHE A 385 14.64 -6.88 -29.41
N LYS A 386 14.11 -5.73 -28.98
CA LYS A 386 14.93 -4.54 -28.70
C LYS A 386 15.92 -4.78 -27.54
N HIS A 387 15.53 -5.52 -26.51
CA HIS A 387 16.39 -5.87 -25.38
C HIS A 387 17.50 -6.86 -25.79
N ASN A 388 17.11 -7.91 -26.51
CA ASN A 388 17.97 -9.04 -26.87
C ASN A 388 18.76 -8.83 -28.17
N GLY A 389 18.76 -7.62 -28.75
CA GLY A 389 19.53 -7.32 -29.97
C GLY A 389 19.00 -7.99 -31.24
N GLY A 390 17.72 -8.37 -31.26
CA GLY A 390 17.06 -9.05 -32.37
C GLY A 390 17.15 -10.57 -32.36
N GLU A 391 17.71 -11.20 -31.31
CA GLU A 391 17.76 -12.66 -31.21
C GLU A 391 16.38 -13.28 -30.99
N THR A 392 16.03 -14.25 -31.84
CA THR A 392 14.70 -14.88 -31.94
C THR A 392 14.62 -16.28 -31.33
N SER A 393 15.76 -16.95 -31.16
CA SER A 393 15.92 -18.29 -30.58
C SER A 393 15.34 -18.44 -29.16
N ILE A 394 15.19 -17.33 -28.43
CA ILE A 394 14.61 -17.32 -27.10
C ILE A 394 13.14 -17.74 -27.10
N LEU A 395 12.41 -17.49 -28.19
CA LEU A 395 11.00 -17.91 -28.32
C LEU A 395 10.85 -19.42 -28.51
N ASP A 396 11.79 -20.07 -29.21
CA ASP A 396 11.83 -21.54 -29.26
C ASP A 396 12.12 -22.13 -27.87
N THR A 397 12.92 -21.45 -27.05
CA THR A 397 13.20 -21.87 -25.67
C THR A 397 11.94 -21.78 -24.80
N VAL A 398 11.18 -20.68 -24.89
CA VAL A 398 9.90 -20.52 -24.16
C VAL A 398 8.90 -21.61 -24.56
N LEU A 399 8.74 -21.90 -25.86
CA LEU A 399 7.85 -22.98 -26.31
C LEU A 399 8.31 -24.37 -25.83
N VAL A 400 9.61 -24.64 -25.77
CA VAL A 400 10.13 -25.90 -25.22
C VAL A 400 9.87 -25.98 -23.71
N SER A 401 10.06 -24.89 -22.97
CA SER A 401 9.75 -24.84 -21.54
C SER A 401 8.26 -25.05 -21.26
N ALA A 402 7.37 -24.43 -22.03
CA ALA A 402 5.92 -24.63 -21.92
C ALA A 402 5.52 -26.09 -22.18
N ALA A 403 6.00 -26.69 -23.28
CA ALA A 403 5.71 -28.08 -23.61
C ALA A 403 6.32 -29.11 -22.62
N VAL A 404 7.37 -28.74 -21.87
CA VAL A 404 7.88 -29.54 -20.75
C VAL A 404 7.01 -29.38 -19.50
N PHE A 405 6.46 -28.18 -19.27
CA PHE A 405 5.57 -27.91 -18.15
C PHE A 405 4.21 -28.60 -18.32
N GLU A 406 3.60 -28.53 -19.50
CA GLU A 406 2.36 -29.27 -19.82
C GLU A 406 2.52 -30.78 -19.57
N ARG A 407 3.65 -31.37 -19.98
CA ARG A 407 3.95 -32.78 -19.71
C ARG A 407 4.12 -33.10 -18.23
N LEU A 408 4.62 -32.15 -17.45
CA LEU A 408 4.76 -32.30 -16.00
C LEU A 408 3.39 -32.23 -15.33
N GLU A 409 2.51 -31.33 -15.78
CA GLU A 409 1.11 -31.26 -15.32
C GLU A 409 0.35 -32.54 -15.69
N ASP A 410 0.47 -33.01 -16.94
CA ASP A 410 -0.04 -34.31 -17.38
C ASP A 410 0.53 -35.48 -16.55
N GLU A 411 1.82 -35.48 -16.19
CA GLU A 411 2.44 -36.52 -15.37
C GLU A 411 1.97 -36.46 -13.90
N LEU A 412 1.65 -35.28 -13.38
CA LEU A 412 1.07 -35.09 -12.06
C LEU A 412 -0.41 -35.54 -12.01
N ASP A 413 -1.19 -35.25 -13.06
CA ASP A 413 -2.59 -35.67 -13.19
C ASP A 413 -2.72 -37.17 -13.56
N MET A 414 -1.76 -37.73 -14.30
CA MET A 414 -1.70 -39.15 -14.68
C MET A 414 -0.91 -40.01 -13.69
N SER A 415 -0.22 -39.44 -12.70
CA SER A 415 0.31 -40.18 -11.57
C SER A 415 -0.85 -40.83 -10.83
N PRO A 416 -1.06 -42.16 -10.92
CA PRO A 416 -2.14 -42.79 -10.18
C PRO A 416 -1.92 -42.53 -8.70
N GLU A 417 -2.93 -41.97 -8.04
CA GLU A 417 -2.92 -41.71 -6.59
C GLU A 417 -2.33 -42.94 -5.89
N PRO A 418 -1.22 -42.80 -5.13
CA PRO A 418 -0.28 -43.90 -4.94
C PRO A 418 -0.95 -45.08 -4.23
N ALA A 419 -1.30 -46.10 -5.02
CA ALA A 419 -1.98 -47.30 -4.57
C ALA A 419 -1.22 -47.87 -3.36
N MET A 420 -1.83 -47.77 -2.18
CA MET A 420 -1.12 -48.01 -0.93
C MET A 420 -0.58 -49.43 -0.88
N LEU A 421 0.75 -49.55 -1.03
CA LEU A 421 1.47 -50.81 -0.88
C LEU A 421 1.27 -51.32 0.54
N LYS A 422 0.39 -52.32 0.68
CA LYS A 422 0.02 -52.98 1.95
C LYS A 422 1.26 -53.25 2.81
N ALA A 423 1.37 -52.53 3.92
CA ALA A 423 2.47 -52.69 4.85
C ALA A 423 2.34 -54.06 5.58
N PRO A 424 3.41 -54.89 5.63
CA PRO A 424 3.37 -56.12 6.40
C PRO A 424 3.37 -55.81 7.90
N GLN A 425 2.45 -56.44 8.63
CA GLN A 425 2.37 -56.28 10.09
C GLN A 425 3.59 -56.94 10.79
N GLY A 426 4.10 -56.26 11.81
CA GLY A 426 4.81 -56.91 12.92
C GLY A 426 6.30 -56.63 13.06
N SER A 427 6.65 -55.74 14.00
CA SER A 427 7.69 -56.05 14.98
C SER A 427 7.51 -55.17 16.23
N GLN A 428 7.28 -55.80 17.38
CA GLN A 428 7.39 -55.13 18.67
C GLN A 428 8.89 -54.90 18.94
N ASN A 429 9.25 -53.69 19.38
CA ASN A 429 10.51 -53.49 20.09
C ASN A 429 10.26 -52.72 21.39
N ILE A 430 10.76 -53.32 22.47
CA ILE A 430 10.55 -52.91 23.85
C ILE A 430 11.37 -51.65 24.12
N TYR A 431 10.73 -50.52 24.39
CA TYR A 431 11.37 -49.36 25.00
C TYR A 431 10.85 -49.14 26.42
N ARG A 432 11.57 -49.72 27.40
CA ARG A 432 11.53 -49.23 28.78
C ARG A 432 12.11 -47.83 28.79
N GLY A 433 11.31 -46.82 29.14
CA GLY A 433 11.80 -45.43 29.16
C GLY A 433 10.86 -44.37 29.73
N MET A 434 9.54 -44.63 29.80
CA MET A 434 8.59 -43.62 30.30
C MET A 434 8.53 -43.52 31.83
N ASP A 435 8.60 -44.66 32.53
CA ASP A 435 8.41 -44.71 33.99
C ASP A 435 9.51 -43.96 34.77
N HIS A 436 10.73 -43.90 34.23
CA HIS A 436 11.83 -43.18 34.88
C HIS A 436 11.69 -41.65 34.76
N VAL A 437 11.01 -41.16 33.71
CA VAL A 437 10.71 -39.73 33.54
C VAL A 437 9.56 -39.31 34.48
N LEU A 438 8.55 -40.17 34.64
CA LEU A 438 7.47 -39.97 35.60
C LEU A 438 7.96 -39.96 37.06
N ASP A 439 8.90 -40.84 37.41
CA ASP A 439 9.48 -40.89 38.76
C ASP A 439 10.41 -39.70 39.09
N LEU A 440 11.00 -39.05 38.07
CA LEU A 440 11.73 -37.78 38.22
C LEU A 440 10.80 -36.57 38.34
N LEU A 441 9.68 -36.55 37.60
CA LEU A 441 8.68 -35.48 37.68
C LEU A 441 7.92 -35.49 39.02
N ASN A 442 7.61 -36.67 39.57
CA ASN A 442 6.95 -36.79 40.88
C ASN A 442 7.81 -36.39 42.09
N LYS A 443 9.15 -36.30 41.94
CA LYS A 443 10.06 -35.92 43.03
C LYS A 443 10.29 -34.41 43.17
N ALA A 444 9.70 -33.59 42.31
CA ALA A 444 9.85 -32.14 42.29
C ALA A 444 8.61 -31.39 42.84
N SER A 445 7.97 -31.90 43.89
CA SER A 445 6.81 -31.26 44.52
C SER A 445 7.20 -30.17 45.53
N MET A 446 7.22 -28.91 45.08
CA MET A 446 7.12 -27.75 45.98
C MET A 446 5.64 -27.41 46.22
N PRO A 447 5.23 -27.04 47.45
CA PRO A 447 3.81 -26.85 47.77
C PRO A 447 3.29 -25.52 47.22
N ARG A 448 2.25 -25.59 46.37
CA ARG A 448 1.34 -24.47 46.10
C ARG A 448 -0.09 -25.00 45.92
N GLU A 449 -0.93 -24.64 46.87
CA GLU A 449 -2.36 -24.94 46.84
C GLU A 449 -3.08 -24.11 45.75
N ASN A 450 -4.22 -24.61 45.27
CA ASN A 450 -5.17 -23.96 44.34
C ASN A 450 -4.75 -23.83 42.86
N CYS A 451 -4.47 -24.96 42.18
CA CYS A 451 -4.36 -25.02 40.70
C CYS A 451 -5.02 -26.26 40.03
N THR A 452 -5.96 -26.94 40.70
CA THR A 452 -6.60 -28.18 40.18
C THR A 452 -7.51 -27.95 38.97
N ASN A 453 -8.18 -26.79 38.85
CA ASN A 453 -9.18 -26.56 37.80
C ASN A 453 -8.62 -26.17 36.42
N LEU A 454 -7.30 -25.96 36.30
CA LEU A 454 -6.69 -25.62 35.00
C LEU A 454 -6.37 -26.89 34.18
N PHE A 455 -5.75 -27.88 34.82
CA PHE A 455 -5.31 -29.12 34.17
C PHE A 455 -6.47 -29.93 33.56
N GLU A 456 -7.63 -30.03 34.21
CA GLU A 456 -8.78 -30.75 33.63
C GLU A 456 -9.28 -30.13 32.31
N ASN A 457 -9.12 -28.81 32.11
CA ASN A 457 -9.55 -28.14 30.89
C ASN A 457 -8.52 -28.29 29.76
N GLU A 458 -7.22 -28.28 30.09
CA GLU A 458 -6.15 -28.60 29.14
C GLU A 458 -6.21 -30.07 28.71
N GLU A 459 -6.45 -31.01 29.64
CA GLU A 459 -6.62 -32.42 29.32
C GLU A 459 -7.84 -32.66 28.41
N ARG A 460 -8.97 -31.98 28.65
CA ARG A 460 -10.15 -32.05 27.77
C ARG A 460 -9.92 -31.44 26.39
N THR A 461 -9.12 -30.39 26.26
CA THR A 461 -8.77 -29.81 24.94
C THR A 461 -7.76 -30.67 24.18
N ILE A 462 -6.82 -31.30 24.88
CA ILE A 462 -5.92 -32.30 24.27
C ILE A 462 -6.72 -33.52 23.81
N GLN A 463 -7.64 -34.04 24.63
CA GLN A 463 -8.52 -35.16 24.26
C GLN A 463 -9.45 -34.81 23.08
N SER A 464 -10.01 -33.59 23.02
CA SER A 464 -10.86 -33.19 21.89
C SER A 464 -10.05 -32.95 20.60
N ALA A 465 -8.86 -32.36 20.69
CA ALA A 465 -7.95 -32.20 19.57
C ALA A 465 -7.46 -33.56 19.03
N LEU A 466 -7.15 -34.51 19.92
CA LEU A 466 -6.81 -35.89 19.56
C LEU A 466 -7.99 -36.60 18.87
N ALA A 467 -9.20 -36.51 19.44
CA ALA A 467 -10.40 -37.08 18.82
C ALA A 467 -10.74 -36.45 17.47
N GLN A 468 -10.48 -35.15 17.30
CA GLN A 468 -10.69 -34.44 16.04
C GLN A 468 -9.62 -34.78 14.98
N ALA A 469 -8.37 -35.04 15.39
CA ALA A 469 -7.32 -35.54 14.52
C ALA A 469 -7.63 -36.96 14.04
N MET A 470 -7.94 -37.87 14.98
CA MET A 470 -8.37 -39.25 14.68
C MET A 470 -9.58 -39.26 13.75
N SER A 471 -10.61 -38.46 14.01
CA SER A 471 -11.81 -38.37 13.15
C SER A 471 -11.52 -37.81 11.75
N LYS A 472 -10.44 -37.02 11.58
CA LYS A 472 -10.03 -36.51 10.27
C LYS A 472 -9.25 -37.57 9.48
N GLU A 473 -8.42 -38.37 10.15
CA GLU A 473 -7.72 -39.51 9.56
C GLU A 473 -8.69 -40.65 9.20
N GLU A 474 -9.63 -40.99 10.09
CA GLU A 474 -10.74 -41.93 9.83
C GLU A 474 -11.55 -41.52 8.58
N LYS A 475 -11.84 -40.22 8.42
CA LYS A 475 -12.53 -39.71 7.24
C LYS A 475 -11.68 -39.75 5.97
N SER A 476 -10.36 -39.56 6.04
CA SER A 476 -9.52 -39.79 4.86
C SER A 476 -9.50 -41.26 4.46
N VAL A 477 -9.31 -42.18 5.41
CA VAL A 477 -9.29 -43.63 5.12
C VAL A 477 -10.63 -44.11 4.55
N PHE A 478 -11.76 -43.66 5.12
CA PHE A 478 -13.10 -43.97 4.59
C PHE A 478 -13.33 -43.45 3.16
N ASN A 479 -12.78 -42.28 2.81
CA ASN A 479 -12.92 -41.70 1.49
C ASN A 479 -12.00 -42.34 0.44
N THR A 480 -10.79 -42.77 0.84
CA THR A 480 -9.78 -43.33 -0.07
C THR A 480 -10.06 -44.81 -0.39
N ASP A 481 -10.39 -45.65 0.60
CA ASP A 481 -10.82 -47.02 0.36
C ASP A 481 -11.87 -47.48 1.40
N PRO A 482 -13.17 -47.37 1.11
CA PRO A 482 -14.23 -47.68 2.06
C PRO A 482 -14.28 -49.16 2.44
N LEU A 483 -13.73 -50.07 1.61
CA LEU A 483 -13.66 -51.50 1.92
C LEU A 483 -12.60 -51.81 2.98
N GLU A 484 -11.44 -51.15 2.90
CA GLU A 484 -10.40 -51.27 3.95
C GLU A 484 -10.88 -50.63 5.26
N TYR A 485 -11.60 -49.50 5.19
CA TYR A 485 -12.23 -48.89 6.36
C TYR A 485 -13.24 -49.84 7.03
N GLU A 486 -14.13 -50.48 6.25
CA GLU A 486 -15.04 -51.50 6.79
C GLU A 486 -14.29 -52.69 7.39
N GLU A 487 -13.17 -53.14 6.81
CA GLU A 487 -12.38 -54.24 7.38
C GLU A 487 -11.69 -53.84 8.69
N ILE A 488 -11.17 -52.61 8.80
CA ILE A 488 -10.58 -52.03 10.02
C ILE A 488 -11.63 -51.83 11.12
N VAL A 489 -12.81 -51.30 10.80
CA VAL A 489 -13.91 -51.14 11.78
C VAL A 489 -14.44 -52.50 12.26
N ASN A 490 -14.44 -53.51 11.38
CA ASN A 490 -14.82 -54.89 11.71
C ASN A 490 -13.66 -55.73 12.31
N LEU A 491 -12.49 -55.15 12.58
CA LEU A 491 -11.34 -55.81 13.21
C LEU A 491 -11.44 -55.76 14.75
N THR A 492 -12.39 -56.51 15.30
CA THR A 492 -12.50 -56.70 16.75
C THR A 492 -11.21 -57.29 17.34
N SER A 493 -10.85 -56.92 18.57
CA SER A 493 -9.65 -57.40 19.26
C SER A 493 -9.50 -58.93 19.30
N ASP A 494 -10.61 -59.67 19.38
CA ASP A 494 -10.61 -61.14 19.32
C ASP A 494 -10.41 -61.69 17.90
N LYS A 495 -10.78 -60.94 16.85
CA LYS A 495 -10.48 -61.28 15.46
C LYS A 495 -8.96 -61.19 15.23
N ILE A 496 -8.34 -60.10 15.70
CA ILE A 496 -6.87 -59.92 15.69
C ILE A 496 -6.17 -61.07 16.43
N ARG A 497 -6.62 -61.41 17.65
CA ARG A 497 -6.05 -62.53 18.43
C ARG A 497 -6.19 -63.88 17.74
N ARG A 498 -7.29 -64.12 17.00
CA ARG A 498 -7.47 -65.35 16.21
C ARG A 498 -6.53 -65.41 15.02
N THR A 499 -6.39 -64.32 14.25
CA THR A 499 -5.47 -64.27 13.11
C THR A 499 -4.03 -64.53 13.55
N TYR A 500 -3.58 -63.92 14.65
CA TYR A 500 -2.23 -64.17 15.21
C TYR A 500 -2.02 -65.60 15.71
N ARG A 501 -3.05 -66.27 16.27
CA ARG A 501 -2.98 -67.69 16.66
C ARG A 501 -3.00 -68.64 15.46
N GLN A 502 -3.83 -68.36 14.45
CA GLN A 502 -3.86 -69.18 13.24
C GLN A 502 -2.53 -69.13 12.47
N THR A 503 -1.81 -68.01 12.52
CA THR A 503 -0.45 -67.89 11.95
C THR A 503 0.66 -68.51 12.81
N SER A 504 0.46 -68.77 14.11
CA SER A 504 1.47 -69.46 14.93
C SER A 504 1.44 -70.98 14.76
N ASP A 505 0.28 -71.55 14.46
CA ASP A 505 0.09 -73.01 14.40
C ASP A 505 0.42 -73.59 13.01
N ALA A 506 0.48 -72.73 11.98
CA ALA A 506 1.00 -73.09 10.65
C ALA A 506 2.55 -73.06 10.67
N GLY A 507 3.17 -74.19 11.01
CA GLY A 507 4.60 -74.36 11.33
C GLY A 507 5.65 -74.07 10.23
N ASN A 508 5.40 -73.16 9.30
CA ASN A 508 6.36 -72.60 8.34
C ASN A 508 6.55 -71.09 8.57
N LEU A 509 6.93 -70.71 9.79
CA LEU A 509 7.46 -69.38 10.08
C LEU A 509 8.79 -69.20 9.33
N LYS A 510 8.71 -68.64 8.11
CA LYS A 510 9.88 -68.10 7.41
C LYS A 510 10.56 -67.12 8.36
N GLN A 511 11.76 -67.47 8.81
CA GLN A 511 12.58 -66.62 9.67
C GLN A 511 12.89 -65.33 8.92
N VAL A 512 12.10 -64.28 9.17
CA VAL A 512 12.27 -62.96 8.54
C VAL A 512 13.71 -62.53 8.78
N GLN A 513 14.45 -62.29 7.70
CA GLN A 513 15.89 -62.10 7.86
C GLN A 513 16.14 -60.79 8.60
N ARG A 514 16.98 -60.83 9.63
CA ARG A 514 17.32 -59.65 10.45
C ARG A 514 17.75 -58.45 9.59
N ASN A 515 18.39 -58.72 8.46
CA ASN A 515 18.83 -57.74 7.47
C ASN A 515 17.66 -57.01 6.77
N GLU A 516 16.55 -57.70 6.50
CA GLU A 516 15.34 -57.11 5.91
C GLU A 516 14.67 -56.15 6.89
N ILE A 517 14.54 -56.57 8.15
CA ILE A 517 14.01 -55.73 9.24
C ILE A 517 14.90 -54.50 9.45
N GLU A 518 16.22 -54.65 9.47
CA GLU A 518 17.15 -53.52 9.62
C GLU A 518 17.08 -52.56 8.42
N LYS A 519 16.97 -53.08 7.19
CA LYS A 519 16.78 -52.26 5.97
C LYS A 519 15.46 -51.49 6.02
N TYR A 520 14.37 -52.14 6.43
CA TYR A 520 13.05 -51.53 6.58
C TYR A 520 13.04 -50.43 7.66
N LEU A 521 13.66 -50.68 8.83
CA LEU A 521 13.79 -49.69 9.90
C LEU A 521 14.63 -48.48 9.48
N LYS A 522 15.71 -48.69 8.70
CA LYS A 522 16.49 -47.58 8.11
C LYS A 522 15.67 -46.79 7.10
N GLN A 523 14.88 -47.46 6.27
CA GLN A 523 13.99 -46.80 5.29
C GLN A 523 12.90 -45.97 5.98
N ILE A 524 12.21 -46.52 7.01
CA ILE A 524 11.22 -45.75 7.79
C ILE A 524 11.89 -44.55 8.47
N LYS A 525 13.07 -44.71 9.06
CA LYS A 525 13.79 -43.60 9.69
C LYS A 525 14.14 -42.50 8.69
N HIS A 526 14.60 -42.87 7.50
CA HIS A 526 14.90 -41.91 6.43
C HIS A 526 13.63 -41.20 5.94
N ASN A 527 12.57 -41.96 5.60
CA ASN A 527 11.29 -41.39 5.17
C ASN A 527 10.71 -40.42 6.19
N LYS A 528 10.84 -40.73 7.50
CA LYS A 528 10.45 -39.81 8.57
C LYS A 528 11.28 -38.53 8.57
N GLN A 529 12.61 -38.62 8.44
CA GLN A 529 13.47 -37.43 8.35
C GLN A 529 13.10 -36.56 7.14
N THR A 530 12.83 -37.15 5.98
CA THR A 530 12.40 -36.42 4.79
C THR A 530 11.03 -35.75 4.98
N ALA A 531 10.08 -36.42 5.66
CA ALA A 531 8.77 -35.85 5.98
C ALA A 531 8.86 -34.70 7.00
N ASP A 532 9.73 -34.82 8.02
CA ASP A 532 9.99 -33.77 9.00
C ASP A 532 10.70 -32.56 8.34
N GLU A 533 11.63 -32.80 7.41
CA GLU A 533 12.28 -31.76 6.61
C GLU A 533 11.30 -31.04 5.67
N ASN A 534 10.42 -31.77 4.98
CA ASN A 534 9.40 -31.18 4.12
C ASN A 534 8.43 -30.29 4.92
N LYS A 535 7.96 -30.74 6.09
CA LYS A 535 7.16 -29.91 7.01
C LYS A 535 7.90 -28.64 7.45
N TRP A 536 9.20 -28.73 7.71
CA TRP A 536 10.01 -27.56 8.04
C TRP A 536 10.14 -26.58 6.86
N ARG A 537 10.32 -27.09 5.63
CA ARG A 537 10.32 -26.28 4.40
C ARG A 537 8.97 -25.60 4.16
N GLU A 538 7.86 -26.31 4.35
CA GLU A 538 6.49 -25.78 4.26
C GLU A 538 6.25 -24.66 5.29
N GLN A 539 6.62 -24.88 6.56
CA GLN A 539 6.53 -23.87 7.60
C GLN A 539 7.37 -22.64 7.28
N THR A 540 8.61 -22.84 6.81
CA THR A 540 9.51 -21.75 6.43
C THR A 540 8.97 -20.95 5.24
N ALA A 541 8.41 -21.61 4.23
CA ALA A 541 7.77 -20.97 3.09
C ALA A 541 6.47 -20.23 3.48
N PHE A 542 5.70 -20.78 4.42
CA PHE A 542 4.52 -20.12 5.00
C PHE A 542 4.90 -18.87 5.81
N GLU A 543 5.93 -18.94 6.66
CA GLU A 543 6.43 -17.77 7.39
C GLU A 543 7.01 -16.71 6.45
N TRP A 544 7.75 -17.12 5.42
CA TRP A 544 8.32 -16.22 4.41
C TRP A 544 7.22 -15.50 3.64
N SER A 545 6.24 -16.22 3.09
CA SER A 545 5.09 -15.63 2.40
C SER A 545 4.25 -14.74 3.35
N SER A 546 3.97 -15.18 4.58
CA SER A 546 3.31 -14.36 5.60
C SER A 546 4.07 -13.06 5.90
N SER A 547 5.41 -13.10 5.94
CA SER A 547 6.25 -11.91 6.13
C SER A 547 6.18 -10.94 4.95
N LEU A 548 6.07 -11.45 3.72
CA LEU A 548 5.86 -10.65 2.52
C LEU A 548 4.49 -9.96 2.52
N TYR A 549 3.42 -10.66 2.94
CA TYR A 549 2.08 -10.08 3.03
C TYR A 549 1.94 -8.99 4.10
N LYS A 550 2.70 -9.08 5.21
CA LYS A 550 2.74 -8.03 6.24
C LYS A 550 3.28 -6.67 5.73
N ASN A 551 3.98 -6.64 4.60
CA ASN A 551 4.43 -5.40 3.95
C ASN A 551 3.33 -4.75 3.07
N HIS A 552 2.20 -4.40 3.68
CA HIS A 552 1.17 -3.45 3.20
C HIS A 552 0.81 -3.42 1.69
N ARG A 553 0.84 -4.58 1.00
CA ARG A 553 0.34 -4.71 -0.37
C ARG A 553 -1.15 -5.04 -0.36
N SER A 554 -1.98 -4.00 -0.27
CA SER A 554 -3.42 -4.12 -0.47
C SER A 554 -3.90 -3.32 -1.68
N PHE A 555 -4.99 -3.80 -2.30
CA PHE A 555 -5.66 -3.13 -3.41
C PHE A 555 -6.29 -1.80 -2.95
N GLU A 556 -6.74 -1.74 -1.69
CA GLU A 556 -7.26 -0.51 -1.07
C GLU A 556 -6.15 0.56 -0.90
N ALA A 557 -4.93 0.15 -0.54
CA ALA A 557 -3.76 1.03 -0.41
C ALA A 557 -3.21 1.54 -1.77
N ARG A 558 -3.78 1.10 -2.90
CA ARG A 558 -3.32 1.40 -4.29
C ARG A 558 -1.88 1.01 -4.61
N ASN A 559 -1.18 0.33 -3.69
CA ASN A 559 0.18 -0.17 -3.85
C ASN A 559 0.26 -1.57 -4.48
N PHE A 560 -0.87 -2.13 -4.91
CA PHE A 560 -0.97 -3.48 -5.47
C PHE A 560 -0.22 -3.63 -6.80
N PHE A 561 -0.33 -2.64 -7.68
CA PHE A 561 0.40 -2.57 -8.96
C PHE A 561 1.64 -1.68 -8.92
N ASN A 562 1.97 -1.10 -7.75
CA ASN A 562 3.31 -0.52 -7.59
C ASN A 562 4.29 -1.72 -7.56
N PRO A 563 5.20 -1.88 -8.54
CA PRO A 563 6.25 -2.88 -8.44
C PRO A 563 7.01 -2.69 -7.12
N ILE A 564 7.60 -3.75 -6.56
CA ILE A 564 8.46 -3.62 -5.38
C ILE A 564 9.77 -2.97 -5.83
N TRP A 565 9.70 -1.67 -6.06
CA TRP A 565 10.81 -0.78 -5.83
C TRP A 565 10.81 -0.68 -4.31
N PRO A 566 11.76 -1.33 -3.61
CA PRO A 566 11.87 -1.06 -2.19
C PRO A 566 12.00 0.46 -2.01
N PRO A 567 11.46 1.04 -0.93
CA PRO A 567 11.74 2.44 -0.63
C PRO A 567 13.27 2.63 -0.74
N LYS A 568 13.72 3.68 -1.45
CA LYS A 568 15.06 3.82 -2.07
C LYS A 568 16.28 3.73 -1.08
N SER A 569 16.04 3.35 0.17
CA SER A 569 16.95 3.09 1.28
C SER A 569 16.96 1.64 1.81
N VAL A 570 16.27 0.68 1.19
CA VAL A 570 16.30 -0.73 1.64
C VAL A 570 16.69 -1.63 0.47
N SER A 571 17.99 -1.90 0.36
CA SER A 571 18.52 -2.94 -0.53
C SER A 571 17.81 -4.27 -0.29
N PHE A 572 17.55 -5.02 -1.36
CA PHE A 572 17.07 -6.41 -1.29
C PHE A 572 17.88 -7.18 -0.24
N PRO A 573 17.26 -7.89 0.73
CA PRO A 573 17.99 -8.47 1.87
C PRO A 573 18.98 -9.58 1.48
N MET A 574 19.00 -9.99 0.21
CA MET A 574 19.91 -10.99 -0.35
C MET A 574 21.22 -10.39 -0.88
N PHE A 575 21.29 -9.07 -1.15
CA PHE A 575 22.48 -8.40 -1.70
C PHE A 575 22.72 -7.02 -1.03
N PRO A 576 23.58 -6.94 0.00
CA PRO A 576 23.89 -5.70 0.70
C PRO A 576 24.93 -4.85 -0.06
N GLY A 577 24.45 -3.97 -0.94
CA GLY A 577 25.26 -2.97 -1.67
C GLY A 577 24.59 -2.63 -3.01
N THR A 578 24.48 -1.37 -3.44
CA THR A 578 25.56 -0.37 -3.51
C THR A 578 25.09 1.09 -3.28
N GLY A 579 23.82 1.31 -2.92
CA GLY A 579 23.16 2.62 -3.06
C GLY A 579 23.27 3.62 -1.91
N GLU A 580 23.67 3.22 -0.70
CA GLU A 580 23.61 4.11 0.48
C GLU A 580 24.98 4.45 1.07
N GLU A 581 25.10 5.70 1.54
CA GLU A 581 26.26 6.22 2.27
C GLU A 581 26.34 5.55 3.66
N GLN A 582 26.97 4.37 3.75
CA GLN A 582 27.31 3.76 5.04
C GLN A 582 28.70 4.20 5.50
N GLU A 583 28.83 4.49 6.79
CA GLU A 583 30.11 4.67 7.45
C GLU A 583 30.53 3.35 8.10
N TYR A 584 31.76 2.90 7.85
CA TYR A 584 32.32 1.69 8.43
C TYR A 584 33.37 2.06 9.49
N LEU A 585 33.36 1.35 10.60
CA LEU A 585 34.27 1.48 11.72
C LEU A 585 34.97 0.14 11.96
N ILE A 586 36.27 0.13 11.74
CA ILE A 586 37.16 -0.97 12.07
C ILE A 586 37.61 -0.80 13.52
N LEU A 587 37.46 -1.85 14.32
CA LEU A 587 37.84 -1.92 15.72
C LEU A 587 38.84 -3.07 15.91
N THR A 588 40.06 -2.74 16.31
CA THR A 588 41.13 -3.72 16.57
C THR A 588 41.12 -4.22 18.02
N SER A 589 41.76 -5.36 18.29
CA SER A 589 41.92 -5.94 19.65
C SER A 589 42.63 -5.00 20.62
N ASN A 590 43.53 -4.16 20.11
CA ASN A 590 44.19 -3.06 20.82
C ASN A 590 43.25 -1.87 21.15
N GLY A 591 41.98 -1.92 20.73
CA GLY A 591 40.99 -0.86 20.92
C GLY A 591 41.13 0.34 19.98
N GLN A 592 42.04 0.30 19.01
CA GLN A 592 42.18 1.35 18.00
C GLN A 592 41.00 1.32 17.03
N ARG A 593 40.63 2.51 16.51
CA ARG A 593 39.44 2.76 15.70
C ARG A 593 39.82 3.43 14.39
N PHE A 594 39.42 2.84 13.28
CA PHE A 594 39.62 3.41 11.94
C PHE A 594 38.28 3.56 11.22
N HIS A 595 38.00 4.76 10.72
CA HIS A 595 36.76 5.08 10.01
C HIS A 595 37.02 5.00 8.49
N THR A 596 36.13 4.33 7.75
CA THR A 596 36.23 4.17 6.29
C THR A 596 34.86 4.35 5.64
N GLN A 597 34.82 4.92 4.44
CA GLN A 597 33.57 5.10 3.66
C GLN A 597 33.26 3.90 2.74
N ARG A 598 34.22 2.99 2.56
CA ARG A 598 34.07 1.76 1.78
C ARG A 598 34.11 0.57 2.73
N ASN A 599 33.32 -0.46 2.45
CA ASN A 599 33.31 -1.68 3.27
C ASN A 599 34.70 -2.35 3.23
N PRO A 600 35.43 -2.45 4.36
CA PRO A 600 36.77 -3.03 4.40
C PRO A 600 36.77 -4.56 4.24
N LEU A 601 35.60 -5.21 4.35
CA LEU A 601 35.44 -6.65 4.09
C LEU A 601 35.16 -6.95 2.60
N GLY A 602 35.07 -5.92 1.76
CA GLY A 602 34.76 -6.03 0.32
C GLY A 602 33.32 -5.65 -0.02
N MET A 603 33.06 -5.35 -1.29
CA MET A 603 31.75 -4.86 -1.76
C MET A 603 30.65 -5.93 -1.71
N ASN A 604 31.02 -7.21 -1.73
CA ASN A 604 30.09 -8.35 -1.77
C ASN A 604 29.99 -9.07 -0.42
N HIS A 605 30.53 -8.50 0.66
CA HIS A 605 30.50 -9.14 1.99
C HIS A 605 29.09 -9.11 2.58
N VAL A 606 28.52 -10.30 2.80
CA VAL A 606 27.23 -10.48 3.47
C VAL A 606 27.43 -10.37 4.99
N PRO A 607 26.65 -9.55 5.71
CA PRO A 607 26.75 -9.44 7.16
C PRO A 607 26.66 -10.80 7.87
N GLU A 608 27.67 -11.11 8.67
CA GLU A 608 27.74 -12.33 9.47
C GLU A 608 26.84 -12.20 10.72
N ASP A 609 26.33 -13.32 11.23
CA ASP A 609 25.64 -13.32 12.53
C ASP A 609 26.61 -12.96 13.66
N MET A 610 26.13 -12.23 14.66
CA MET A 610 26.91 -11.77 15.80
C MET A 610 27.61 -12.95 16.50
N PHE A 611 26.96 -14.11 16.62
CA PHE A 611 27.58 -15.28 17.24
C PHE A 611 28.75 -15.84 16.43
N ALA A 612 28.64 -15.90 15.10
CA ALA A 612 29.74 -16.33 14.22
C ALA A 612 30.93 -15.37 14.35
N ILE A 613 30.67 -14.06 14.33
CA ILE A 613 31.70 -13.02 14.48
C ILE A 613 32.42 -13.16 15.83
N LEU A 614 31.69 -13.39 16.93
CA LEU A 614 32.28 -13.53 18.26
C LEU A 614 33.05 -14.85 18.45
N GLN A 615 32.71 -15.92 17.70
CA GLN A 615 33.45 -17.19 17.70
C GLN A 615 34.84 -17.10 17.05
N THR A 616 35.09 -16.10 16.20
CA THR A 616 36.43 -15.87 15.60
C THR A 616 37.43 -15.18 16.53
N LEU A 617 36.96 -14.71 17.71
CA LEU A 617 37.77 -13.97 18.67
C LEU A 617 38.33 -14.87 19.78
N SER A 618 39.50 -14.50 20.31
CA SER A 618 40.02 -15.06 21.55
C SER A 618 39.15 -14.63 22.75
N GLU A 619 39.08 -15.45 23.80
CA GLU A 619 38.31 -15.14 25.01
C GLU A 619 38.76 -13.83 25.68
N ASP A 620 40.08 -13.56 25.69
CA ASP A 620 40.68 -12.34 26.22
C ASP A 620 40.27 -11.08 25.44
N ASP A 621 40.16 -11.18 24.12
CA ASP A 621 39.74 -10.05 23.28
C ASP A 621 38.22 -9.88 23.31
N LEU A 622 37.45 -10.97 23.38
CA LEU A 622 35.99 -10.96 23.50
C LEU A 622 35.53 -10.06 24.68
N ALA A 623 36.15 -10.20 25.85
CA ALA A 623 35.84 -9.38 27.02
C ALA A 623 36.12 -7.88 26.82
N LYS A 624 37.20 -7.53 26.07
CA LYS A 624 37.54 -6.14 25.71
C LYS A 624 36.55 -5.60 24.67
N PHE A 625 36.24 -6.39 23.64
CA PHE A 625 35.36 -6.01 22.54
C PHE A 625 33.91 -5.81 22.99
N LEU A 626 33.32 -6.70 23.79
CA LEU A 626 31.93 -6.59 24.25
C LEU A 626 31.64 -5.22 24.89
N ARG A 627 32.53 -4.74 25.77
CA ARG A 627 32.42 -3.41 26.42
C ARG A 627 32.50 -2.24 25.44
N GLN A 628 33.15 -2.41 24.29
CA GLN A 628 33.27 -1.39 23.25
C GLN A 628 32.12 -1.46 22.24
N VAL A 629 31.77 -2.67 21.78
CA VAL A 629 30.64 -2.94 20.89
C VAL A 629 29.34 -2.48 21.53
N GLU A 630 29.11 -2.70 22.83
CA GLU A 630 27.90 -2.20 23.50
C GLU A 630 27.82 -0.65 23.52
N LYS A 631 28.97 0.02 23.75
CA LYS A 631 29.09 1.50 23.67
C LYS A 631 28.89 2.04 22.25
N LEU A 632 29.24 1.27 21.23
CA LEU A 632 29.03 1.60 19.82
C LEU A 632 27.58 1.31 19.37
N ARG A 633 26.98 0.21 19.82
CA ARG A 633 25.58 -0.13 19.60
C ARG A 633 24.64 0.94 20.17
N LYS A 634 24.94 1.47 21.37
CA LYS A 634 24.26 2.63 21.97
C LYS A 634 24.40 3.93 21.15
N LYS A 635 25.30 3.99 20.15
CA LYS A 635 25.49 5.09 19.19
C LYS A 635 25.00 4.75 17.77
N GLY A 636 24.25 3.66 17.60
CA GLY A 636 23.65 3.24 16.33
C GLY A 636 24.58 2.43 15.40
N TRP A 637 25.72 1.95 15.88
CA TRP A 637 26.58 1.05 15.08
C TRP A 637 26.07 -0.40 15.16
N ARG A 638 26.05 -1.08 14.02
CA ARG A 638 25.75 -2.52 13.87
C ARG A 638 27.04 -3.27 13.56
N LEU A 639 27.24 -4.45 14.14
CA LEU A 639 28.39 -5.32 13.82
C LEU A 639 28.06 -6.05 12.50
N ILE A 640 29.00 -6.10 11.54
CA ILE A 640 28.76 -6.72 10.21
C ILE A 640 29.70 -7.88 9.87
N GLY A 641 30.86 -7.98 10.51
CA GLY A 641 31.77 -9.10 10.26
C GLY A 641 33.04 -9.03 11.08
N SER A 642 33.76 -10.14 11.10
CA SER A 642 35.16 -10.19 11.51
C SER A 642 36.08 -10.02 10.29
N GLY A 643 37.22 -9.35 10.48
CA GLY A 643 38.27 -9.36 9.47
C GLY A 643 39.00 -10.69 9.44
N HIS A 644 39.47 -11.12 8.27
CA HIS A 644 40.31 -12.33 8.15
C HIS A 644 41.62 -12.23 8.98
N THR A 645 42.07 -11.03 9.30
CA THR A 645 43.11 -10.78 10.32
C THR A 645 42.51 -10.92 11.72
N GLN A 646 42.95 -11.92 12.48
CA GLN A 646 42.52 -12.16 13.87
C GLN A 646 42.53 -10.88 14.71
N GLY A 647 41.48 -10.67 15.51
CA GLY A 647 41.35 -9.50 16.38
C GLY A 647 40.91 -8.21 15.67
N MET A 648 40.18 -8.30 14.55
CA MET A 648 39.56 -7.15 13.89
C MET A 648 38.04 -7.33 13.75
N LEU A 649 37.27 -6.40 14.30
CA LEU A 649 35.81 -6.31 14.13
C LEU A 649 35.45 -5.14 13.21
N VAL A 650 34.48 -5.35 12.31
CA VAL A 650 33.96 -4.28 11.46
C VAL A 650 32.51 -4.01 11.81
N LEU A 651 32.23 -2.74 12.10
CA LEU A 651 30.88 -2.23 12.35
C LEU A 651 30.47 -1.30 11.21
N SER A 652 29.21 -1.33 10.80
CA SER A 652 28.62 -0.32 9.92
C SER A 652 27.64 0.56 10.69
N ARG A 653 27.42 1.76 10.13
CA ARG A 653 26.33 2.64 10.54
C ARG A 653 25.83 3.37 9.30
N GLU A 654 24.53 3.33 9.08
CA GLU A 654 23.86 4.21 8.11
C GLU A 654 24.28 5.66 8.40
N LEU A 655 24.85 6.39 7.43
CA LEU A 655 24.97 7.83 7.58
C LEU A 655 23.56 8.40 7.52
N THR A 656 22.91 8.44 8.68
CA THR A 656 21.82 9.38 8.93
C THR A 656 22.36 10.74 8.54
N ARG A 657 22.04 11.18 7.31
CA ARG A 657 22.40 12.49 6.80
C ARG A 657 21.80 13.46 7.78
N ARG A 658 22.65 13.94 8.69
CA ARG A 658 22.29 14.74 9.85
C ARG A 658 22.04 16.15 9.33
N GLY A 659 20.99 16.26 8.51
CA GLY A 659 20.67 17.38 7.66
C GLY A 659 20.85 18.63 8.48
N PHE A 660 21.87 19.42 8.11
CA PHE A 660 22.46 20.40 9.01
C PHE A 660 21.37 21.36 9.40
N GLY A 661 20.92 21.26 10.66
CA GLY A 661 19.53 21.51 10.98
C GLY A 661 19.15 22.97 10.78
N LEU A 662 18.62 23.30 9.60
CA LEU A 662 17.96 24.60 9.35
C LEU A 662 16.87 24.83 10.39
N GLY A 663 16.18 23.79 10.87
CA GLY A 663 15.26 23.89 12.02
C GLY A 663 15.90 24.31 13.36
N LYS A 664 17.22 24.19 13.55
CA LYS A 664 17.95 24.79 14.70
C LYS A 664 18.40 26.22 14.40
N LEU A 665 18.87 26.49 13.17
CA LEU A 665 19.27 27.84 12.75
C LEU A 665 18.06 28.80 12.72
N ILE A 666 16.94 28.36 12.14
CA ILE A 666 15.66 29.06 12.11
C ILE A 666 15.13 29.29 13.53
N LYS A 667 15.28 28.33 14.45
CA LYS A 667 14.92 28.54 15.87
C LYS A 667 15.75 29.63 16.54
N PHE A 668 17.04 29.77 16.22
CA PHE A 668 17.83 30.91 16.68
C PHE A 668 17.38 32.22 16.02
N ILE A 669 17.08 32.19 14.72
CA ILE A 669 16.54 33.33 13.95
C ILE A 669 15.06 33.62 14.27
N SER A 670 14.40 32.85 15.14
CA SER A 670 13.00 33.03 15.59
C SER A 670 12.88 33.26 17.10
N ILE A 671 13.98 33.68 17.75
CA ILE A 671 13.98 34.02 19.17
C ILE A 671 14.33 35.50 19.38
N SER A 672 15.11 36.13 18.50
CA SER A 672 15.61 37.50 18.72
C SER A 672 14.75 38.64 18.11
N CYS A 673 13.66 38.40 17.36
CA CYS A 673 12.55 39.36 17.08
C CYS A 673 11.40 39.12 18.02
N ALA A 674 11.16 37.90 18.50
CA ALA A 674 10.31 37.80 19.68
C ALA A 674 10.83 38.80 20.73
N PHE A 675 12.16 38.88 20.88
CA PHE A 675 12.85 39.92 21.63
C PHE A 675 12.75 41.35 21.03
N CYS A 676 13.16 41.61 19.79
CA CYS A 676 13.12 42.98 19.22
C CYS A 676 11.69 43.56 19.08
N PHE A 677 10.69 42.73 18.80
CA PHE A 677 9.29 43.15 18.64
C PHE A 677 8.65 43.45 20.00
N ALA A 678 8.97 42.66 21.03
CA ALA A 678 8.63 43.00 22.41
C ALA A 678 9.26 44.32 22.85
N ALA A 679 10.53 44.57 22.50
CA ALA A 679 11.22 45.84 22.80
C ALA A 679 10.61 47.06 22.06
N LEU A 680 10.12 46.87 20.83
CA LEU A 680 9.42 47.94 20.09
C LEU A 680 8.01 48.20 20.64
N LEU A 681 7.28 47.16 21.06
CA LEU A 681 5.98 47.30 21.71
C LEU A 681 6.07 48.02 23.05
N SER A 682 7.04 47.65 23.90
CA SER A 682 7.25 48.33 25.18
C SER A 682 7.71 49.78 25.01
N ALA A 683 8.53 50.07 23.99
CA ALA A 683 8.88 51.45 23.64
C ALA A 683 7.66 52.27 23.17
N ASN A 684 6.76 51.69 22.36
CA ASN A 684 5.54 52.39 21.92
C ASN A 684 4.59 52.66 23.10
N TRP A 685 4.43 51.68 23.98
CA TRP A 685 3.56 51.80 25.16
C TRP A 685 4.05 52.90 26.12
N LEU A 686 5.38 52.99 26.32
CA LEU A 686 6.01 54.07 27.10
C LEU A 686 5.80 55.47 26.49
N VAL A 687 5.66 55.57 25.16
CA VAL A 687 5.38 56.83 24.47
C VAL A 687 3.90 57.20 24.53
N GLU A 688 2.99 56.21 24.54
CA GLU A 688 1.55 56.45 24.69
C GLU A 688 1.18 56.89 26.12
N ASP A 689 1.77 56.31 27.17
CA ASP A 689 1.58 56.78 28.56
C ASP A 689 1.98 58.26 28.73
N GLN A 690 3.13 58.66 28.17
CA GLN A 690 3.59 60.06 28.19
C GLN A 690 2.71 61.02 27.38
N ALA A 691 1.84 60.52 26.50
CA ALA A 691 0.86 61.33 25.77
C ALA A 691 -0.47 61.45 26.53
N ILE A 692 -0.81 60.46 27.37
CA ILE A 692 -2.04 60.46 28.18
C ILE A 692 -1.89 61.37 29.40
N ASP A 693 -0.75 61.33 30.10
CA ASP A 693 -0.49 62.23 31.25
C ASP A 693 -0.60 63.71 30.84
N ARG A 694 -0.11 64.08 29.64
CA ARG A 694 -0.21 65.45 29.12
C ARG A 694 -1.63 65.91 28.80
N HIS A 695 -2.60 65.00 28.71
CA HIS A 695 -4.00 65.34 28.45
C HIS A 695 -4.86 65.42 29.71
N LEU A 696 -4.31 65.06 30.88
CA LEU A 696 -5.00 65.14 32.18
C LEU A 696 -4.70 66.43 32.96
N ASP A 697 -3.61 67.12 32.65
CA ASP A 697 -3.22 68.40 33.29
C ASP A 697 -3.93 69.65 32.71
N GLU A 698 -4.78 69.50 31.69
CA GLU A 698 -5.39 70.63 30.95
C GLU A 698 -6.91 70.78 31.20
N ALA A 699 -7.34 70.54 32.45
CA ALA A 699 -8.72 70.68 32.91
C ALA A 699 -8.88 71.82 33.93
N ASP A 700 -8.87 73.07 33.44
CA ASP A 700 -9.23 74.25 34.25
C ASP A 700 -10.73 74.27 34.60
N PRO A 701 -11.10 74.65 35.84
CA PRO A 701 -12.49 74.87 36.25
C PRO A 701 -12.96 76.32 36.03
N ASP A 702 -14.28 76.51 36.17
CA ASP A 702 -15.01 77.78 36.34
C ASP A 702 -15.12 78.73 35.13
N CYS A 703 -16.36 79.01 34.68
CA CYS A 703 -17.08 80.21 35.15
C CYS A 703 -18.57 80.21 34.75
N GLU A 704 -19.36 81.05 35.43
CA GLU A 704 -20.82 81.12 35.36
C GLU A 704 -21.35 82.12 34.29
N SER A 705 -22.70 82.22 34.24
CA SER A 705 -23.47 83.48 34.05
C SER A 705 -24.33 83.63 32.77
N SER A 706 -25.62 83.32 32.94
CA SER A 706 -26.79 84.21 32.71
C SER A 706 -27.17 84.70 31.29
N GLY A 707 -28.49 84.86 31.05
CA GLY A 707 -28.95 85.93 30.13
C GLY A 707 -30.12 85.70 29.15
N ASN A 708 -31.27 85.17 29.59
CA ASN A 708 -32.65 85.54 29.23
C ASN A 708 -33.16 85.82 27.77
N ASP A 709 -34.44 85.47 27.55
CA ASP A 709 -35.42 85.98 26.55
C ASP A 709 -35.18 85.74 25.03
N GLY A 710 -36.20 85.44 24.20
CA GLY A 710 -37.60 85.12 24.50
C GLY A 710 -38.53 85.08 23.27
N LEU A 711 -39.57 84.23 23.33
CA LEU A 711 -40.87 84.30 22.63
C LEU A 711 -41.02 84.00 21.11
N ARG A 712 -41.92 83.02 20.85
CA ARG A 712 -43.10 83.01 19.94
C ARG A 712 -43.14 82.14 18.65
N ASN A 713 -43.85 81.01 18.82
CA ASN A 713 -45.16 80.72 18.18
C ASN A 713 -45.31 79.95 16.83
N ILE A 714 -46.15 78.90 16.94
CA ILE A 714 -47.23 78.44 16.02
C ILE A 714 -46.90 77.40 14.91
N SER A 715 -47.36 76.18 15.20
CA SER A 715 -48.15 75.20 14.40
C SER A 715 -47.69 74.67 13.03
N GLU A 716 -47.99 73.37 12.85
CA GLU A 716 -48.49 72.65 11.65
C GLU A 716 -48.28 73.32 10.25
N ASP A 717 -47.82 72.63 9.21
CA ASP A 717 -48.15 71.24 8.83
C ASP A 717 -47.22 70.65 7.73
N LEU A 718 -47.33 69.33 7.49
CA LEU A 718 -46.93 68.57 6.27
C LEU A 718 -45.46 68.49 5.74
N LYS A 719 -44.86 67.30 6.00
CA LYS A 719 -44.26 66.33 5.03
C LYS A 719 -42.98 66.64 4.21
N ARG A 720 -42.02 65.70 4.38
CA ARG A 720 -40.93 65.20 3.49
C ARG A 720 -39.63 66.02 3.41
N GLN A 721 -38.57 65.52 4.06
CA GLN A 721 -37.31 65.16 3.37
C GLN A 721 -36.39 64.25 4.22
N ASP A 722 -35.44 63.63 3.53
CA ASP A 722 -34.70 62.42 3.88
C ASP A 722 -33.85 62.44 5.18
N LEU A 723 -33.81 61.28 5.85
CA LEU A 723 -32.85 60.96 6.90
C LEU A 723 -31.46 60.71 6.27
N THR A 724 -30.49 61.57 6.58
CA THR A 724 -29.06 61.28 6.36
C THR A 724 -28.43 60.77 7.66
N GLU A 725 -28.14 59.48 7.69
CA GLU A 725 -27.52 58.79 8.82
C GLU A 725 -26.03 59.19 8.93
N GLN A 726 -25.68 59.98 9.96
CA GLN A 726 -24.30 60.40 10.18
C GLN A 726 -23.44 59.25 10.72
N ALA A 727 -22.56 58.72 9.86
CA ALA A 727 -21.61 57.70 10.23
C ALA A 727 -20.47 58.24 11.11
N ALA A 728 -20.21 57.57 12.24
CA ALA A 728 -19.08 57.87 13.11
C ALA A 728 -17.72 57.70 12.39
N PRO A 729 -16.69 58.49 12.75
CA PRO A 729 -15.39 58.45 12.07
C PRO A 729 -14.65 57.13 12.32
N LYS A 730 -14.56 56.30 11.27
CA LYS A 730 -13.78 55.05 11.29
C LYS A 730 -12.30 55.34 11.54
N SER A 731 -11.69 54.60 12.47
CA SER A 731 -10.33 54.85 12.94
C SER A 731 -9.27 54.65 11.83
N ARG A 732 -8.16 55.38 11.97
CA ARG A 732 -7.08 55.48 10.97
C ARG A 732 -6.50 54.11 10.56
N TRP A 733 -6.55 53.12 11.46
CA TRP A 733 -6.08 51.76 11.26
C TRP A 733 -6.87 50.96 10.22
N GLN A 734 -8.17 51.21 10.05
CA GLN A 734 -8.97 50.48 9.05
C GLN A 734 -8.57 50.78 7.60
N ARG A 735 -7.83 51.87 7.33
CA ARG A 735 -7.34 52.22 5.99
C ARG A 735 -6.01 51.58 5.62
N LEU A 736 -5.28 50.99 6.57
CA LEU A 736 -3.93 50.44 6.35
C LEU A 736 -3.90 48.92 6.12
N PHE A 737 -4.98 48.20 6.43
CA PHE A 737 -5.07 46.74 6.28
C PHE A 737 -6.02 46.28 5.15
N TRP A 738 -6.62 47.21 4.41
CA TRP A 738 -7.54 46.95 3.30
C TRP A 738 -7.22 47.86 2.11
N ALA A 739 -5.94 47.91 1.73
CA ALA A 739 -5.39 48.59 0.56
C ALA A 739 -4.45 47.63 -0.19
#